data_AF-A0A2T4WZJ9-F1
#
_entry.id   AF-A0A2T4WZJ9-F1
#
_cell.length_a   1.000
_cell.length_b   1.000
_cell.length_c   1.000
_cell.angle_alpha   90.00
_cell.angle_beta   90.00
_cell.angle_gamma   90.00
#
_symmetry.space_group_name_H-M   'P 1'
#
loop_
_entity.id
_entity.type
_entity.pdbx_description
1 polymer ?
#
loop_
_entity_poly.entity_id
_entity_poly.type
_entity_poly.pdbx_seq_one_letter_code
_entity_poly.pdbx_strand_id
1 'polypeptide(L)'
;MATAIVLVLTIASCGRPGGSGSALSGDEAERVYVKPGEYDEFYAFVSGGFSGQLSVYGLPSGRLFKVIPVFSVDAEKSYGFNEETKPMLNTSHGFIPWDDAHHPELSQTNGETDGRWCFINGNNTPRVARIDLTTFETAEILEIPNSGGNHSSPFATENTEYIVAGTRFGVPYPQKDVAIASYAENFKGMLSFISVHPETGHMEVAFQVLLPAFDYDLAHAGKGKSHGWTFFTTYNTELKNTLLEVYASQNDKDFIAAIDWKKAEEYIKQGKFHEIPANYAHNVYDEQSHLATSEMKDKVKVLIPSECPGLVYFMPTPKSPHGVDVDPTGEYIVGNGKLSADLSVHSFTKMLAAIKSEAYETVVEGIPVLKYEATLAGVVEKPGLGPLHTEFDGRGNAYTTFFISSEVVKWKLGTWEVLDRAPCYYSVGHLMIPGGDTRNPDGKYLVALNKITKDRFLPTGPELTQSAQLYDISGDKMKLLLDFPTIGEPHYAQGILASKIVPKSKKFYPLEGNTHPYRSMGEKDTRVERDGKVVHVYMSMIRSHFSPDNIEGIQVGDQVYFHVTNLEQDWDTPHGFAVMGANNAELLVMPGQTETLLWQPKAVGVYPFYCTDFCSALHQEMQGYLRVSAVGAEVPLKWSMGENIVE
;
A
#
# COMPACT_ATOMS: atom_id res chain seq x y z
N MET A 1 -36.03 -76.33 24.67
CA MET A 1 -36.11 -75.21 25.62
C MET A 1 -35.31 -74.05 25.06
N ALA A 2 -35.80 -72.83 25.31
CA ALA A 2 -35.18 -71.53 25.03
C ALA A 2 -35.20 -71.03 23.57
N THR A 3 -36.15 -70.12 23.37
CA THR A 3 -36.43 -69.22 22.27
C THR A 3 -35.27 -68.26 21.99
N ALA A 4 -34.90 -68.06 20.73
CA ALA A 4 -34.08 -66.93 20.29
C ALA A 4 -34.83 -66.19 19.17
N ILE A 5 -35.13 -64.92 19.44
CA ILE A 5 -35.80 -63.97 18.55
C ILE A 5 -34.79 -63.55 17.47
N VAL A 6 -35.13 -63.74 16.19
CA VAL A 6 -34.41 -63.16 15.05
C VAL A 6 -35.30 -62.08 14.45
N LEU A 7 -34.86 -60.82 14.58
CA LEU A 7 -35.48 -59.65 13.97
C LEU A 7 -34.93 -59.48 12.55
N VAL A 8 -35.83 -59.44 11.56
CA VAL A 8 -35.52 -59.25 10.14
C VAL A 8 -35.31 -57.75 9.87
N LEU A 9 -34.14 -57.39 9.32
CA LEU A 9 -33.86 -56.07 8.76
C LEU A 9 -33.88 -56.15 7.23
N THR A 10 -34.89 -55.52 6.62
CA THR A 10 -35.00 -55.31 5.18
C THR A 10 -34.12 -54.13 4.76
N ILE A 11 -33.09 -54.40 3.95
CA ILE A 11 -32.28 -53.38 3.27
C ILE A 11 -32.94 -53.11 1.91
N ALA A 12 -33.50 -51.90 1.75
CA ALA A 12 -33.96 -51.39 0.46
C ALA A 12 -32.81 -50.67 -0.25
N SER A 13 -32.49 -51.15 -1.45
CA SER A 13 -31.50 -50.59 -2.38
C SER A 13 -32.19 -49.65 -3.37
N CYS A 14 -31.72 -48.40 -3.43
CA CYS A 14 -31.86 -47.46 -4.56
C CYS A 14 -30.47 -46.81 -4.72
N GLY A 15 -29.70 -46.98 -5.79
CA GLY A 15 -30.01 -46.64 -7.18
C GLY A 15 -29.23 -45.36 -7.55
N ARG A 16 -27.95 -45.48 -7.96
CA ARG A 16 -27.11 -44.36 -8.44
C ARG A 16 -27.52 -43.97 -9.87
N PRO A 17 -27.71 -42.68 -10.20
CA PRO A 17 -27.60 -42.21 -11.58
C PRO A 17 -26.12 -41.98 -11.93
N GLY A 18 -25.73 -42.40 -13.13
CA GLY A 18 -24.37 -42.30 -13.63
C GLY A 18 -23.93 -40.86 -13.89
N GLY A 19 -22.72 -40.53 -13.43
CA GLY A 19 -21.97 -39.35 -13.84
C GLY A 19 -21.12 -39.67 -15.06
N SER A 20 -21.41 -39.00 -16.17
CA SER A 20 -20.59 -38.97 -17.37
C SER A 20 -19.32 -38.15 -17.14
N GLY A 21 -18.16 -38.81 -17.26
CA GLY A 21 -16.86 -38.25 -17.66
C GLY A 21 -16.36 -36.98 -16.96
N SER A 22 -15.64 -37.15 -15.84
CA SER A 22 -14.63 -36.16 -15.46
C SER A 22 -13.35 -36.42 -16.25
N ALA A 23 -12.97 -35.47 -17.09
CA ALA A 23 -11.56 -35.26 -17.39
C ALA A 23 -10.86 -34.98 -16.05
N LEU A 24 -9.75 -35.66 -15.79
CA LEU A 24 -8.96 -35.59 -14.56
C LEU A 24 -8.66 -34.13 -14.17
N SER A 25 -9.50 -33.53 -13.33
CA SER A 25 -9.18 -32.31 -12.59
C SER A 25 -8.26 -32.74 -11.45
N GLY A 26 -7.01 -32.26 -11.44
CA GLY A 26 -6.15 -32.38 -10.26
C GLY A 26 -6.84 -31.79 -9.03
N ASP A 27 -6.46 -32.28 -7.85
CA ASP A 27 -6.96 -31.80 -6.57
C ASP A 27 -6.61 -30.32 -6.39
N GLU A 28 -7.60 -29.47 -6.07
CA GLU A 28 -7.40 -28.03 -5.86
C GLU A 28 -6.33 -27.75 -4.81
N ALA A 29 -6.27 -28.60 -3.77
CA ALA A 29 -5.27 -28.51 -2.71
C ALA A 29 -3.83 -28.72 -3.23
N GLU A 30 -3.63 -29.65 -4.18
CA GLU A 30 -2.31 -29.91 -4.77
C GLU A 30 -1.79 -28.70 -5.56
N ARG A 31 -2.69 -27.87 -6.10
CA ARG A 31 -2.34 -26.72 -6.95
C ARG A 31 -1.84 -25.51 -6.17
N VAL A 32 -2.21 -25.40 -4.89
CA VAL A 32 -1.81 -24.30 -4.00
C VAL A 32 -0.77 -24.76 -2.97
N TYR A 33 -0.50 -26.06 -2.91
CA TYR A 33 0.51 -26.61 -2.02
C TYR A 33 1.93 -26.34 -2.53
N VAL A 34 2.68 -25.55 -1.77
CA VAL A 34 4.11 -25.29 -1.99
C VAL A 34 4.90 -26.02 -0.91
N LYS A 35 5.76 -26.97 -1.29
CA LYS A 35 6.47 -27.83 -0.32
C LYS A 35 7.50 -27.03 0.49
N PRO A 36 7.88 -27.51 1.70
CA PRO A 36 9.05 -26.98 2.40
C PRO A 36 10.30 -27.00 1.50
N GLY A 37 10.96 -25.85 1.36
CA GLY A 37 12.12 -25.66 0.48
C GLY A 37 11.79 -25.27 -0.96
N GLU A 38 10.51 -25.24 -1.35
CA GLU A 38 10.03 -24.67 -2.62
C GLU A 38 9.49 -23.25 -2.40
N TYR A 39 9.48 -22.45 -3.47
CA TYR A 39 9.07 -21.04 -3.44
C TYR A 39 7.76 -20.82 -4.16
N ASP A 40 6.98 -19.85 -3.67
CA ASP A 40 5.87 -19.26 -4.40
C ASP A 40 6.34 -18.62 -5.72
N GLU A 41 5.45 -18.59 -6.69
CA GLU A 41 5.74 -18.08 -8.04
C GLU A 41 5.63 -16.55 -8.10
N PHE A 42 4.74 -15.96 -7.30
CA PHE A 42 4.49 -14.53 -7.25
C PHE A 42 4.58 -13.98 -5.82
N TYR A 43 5.04 -12.73 -5.72
CA TYR A 43 4.71 -11.88 -4.58
C TYR A 43 3.37 -11.18 -4.85
N ALA A 44 2.54 -11.07 -3.82
CA ALA A 44 1.35 -10.24 -3.79
C ALA A 44 1.50 -9.18 -2.70
N PHE A 45 1.56 -7.92 -3.12
CA PHE A 45 1.59 -6.74 -2.27
C PHE A 45 0.15 -6.32 -2.02
N VAL A 46 -0.33 -6.48 -0.79
CA VAL A 46 -1.73 -6.35 -0.41
C VAL A 46 -1.84 -5.22 0.60
N SER A 47 -2.69 -4.23 0.33
CA SER A 47 -2.91 -3.11 1.26
C SER A 47 -3.26 -3.64 2.65
N GLY A 48 -2.76 -2.98 3.70
CA GLY A 48 -3.12 -3.28 5.07
C GLY A 48 -4.34 -2.50 5.58
N GLY A 49 -5.04 -1.76 4.70
CA GLY A 49 -6.15 -0.86 5.05
C GLY A 49 -5.88 -0.03 6.30
N PHE A 50 -6.78 -0.12 7.27
CA PHE A 50 -6.73 0.66 8.51
C PHE A 50 -5.56 0.28 9.44
N SER A 51 -4.74 -0.71 9.12
CA SER A 51 -3.45 -0.89 9.80
C SER A 51 -2.41 0.16 9.38
N GLY A 52 -2.56 0.79 8.22
CA GLY A 52 -1.59 1.73 7.65
C GLY A 52 -0.32 1.07 7.13
N GLN A 53 -0.31 -0.26 6.96
CA GLN A 53 0.86 -1.04 6.53
C GLN A 53 0.65 -1.67 5.15
N LEU A 54 1.69 -2.32 4.64
CA LEU A 54 1.65 -3.12 3.41
C LEU A 54 1.98 -4.58 3.73
N SER A 55 1.09 -5.51 3.40
CA SER A 55 1.32 -6.95 3.59
C SER A 55 1.87 -7.60 2.33
N VAL A 56 2.78 -8.57 2.49
CA VAL A 56 3.40 -9.33 1.39
C VAL A 56 3.03 -10.80 1.52
N TYR A 57 2.30 -11.32 0.55
CA TYR A 57 1.91 -12.73 0.48
C TYR A 57 2.61 -13.45 -0.68
N GLY A 58 2.75 -14.77 -0.57
CA GLY A 58 3.16 -15.64 -1.67
C GLY A 58 1.96 -16.27 -2.39
N LEU A 59 1.98 -16.32 -3.73
CA LEU A 59 1.02 -17.09 -4.51
C LEU A 59 1.71 -18.26 -5.24
N PRO A 60 1.10 -19.47 -5.27
CA PRO A 60 -0.30 -19.74 -4.95
C PRO A 60 -0.60 -20.12 -3.48
N SER A 61 0.39 -20.13 -2.58
CA SER A 61 0.19 -20.68 -1.23
C SER A 61 -0.67 -19.84 -0.30
N GLY A 62 -0.83 -18.54 -0.57
CA GLY A 62 -1.55 -17.60 0.30
C GLY A 62 -0.85 -17.33 1.64
N ARG A 63 0.44 -17.67 1.76
CA ARG A 63 1.22 -17.47 2.99
C ARG A 63 1.64 -16.01 3.14
N LEU A 64 1.44 -15.44 4.31
CA LEU A 64 1.97 -14.12 4.68
C LEU A 64 3.49 -14.25 4.94
N PHE A 65 4.28 -13.44 4.24
CA PHE A 65 5.74 -13.38 4.40
C PHE A 65 6.20 -12.23 5.28
N LYS A 66 5.63 -11.04 5.10
CA LYS A 66 6.04 -9.83 5.82
C LYS A 66 4.89 -8.82 5.87
N VAL A 67 4.85 -8.03 6.93
CA VAL A 67 4.11 -6.77 7.00
C VAL A 67 5.14 -5.66 7.07
N ILE A 68 5.14 -4.79 6.07
CA ILE A 68 6.08 -3.67 5.93
C ILE A 68 5.47 -2.45 6.62
N PRO A 69 6.16 -1.85 7.60
CA PRO A 69 5.76 -0.59 8.19
C PRO A 69 5.80 0.55 7.17
N VAL A 70 4.73 1.36 7.14
CA VAL A 70 4.60 2.50 6.23
C VAL A 70 4.11 3.72 7.00
N PHE A 71 2.82 3.80 7.33
CA PHE A 71 2.22 4.99 7.93
C PHE A 71 1.89 4.86 9.41
N SER A 72 2.04 3.66 9.96
CA SER A 72 1.78 3.36 11.36
C SER A 72 3.05 2.94 12.09
N VAL A 73 3.10 3.23 13.39
CA VAL A 73 4.16 2.71 14.26
C VAL A 73 4.07 1.19 14.34
N ASP A 74 5.22 0.52 14.34
CA ASP A 74 5.33 -0.94 14.46
C ASP A 74 6.35 -1.27 15.56
N ALA A 75 5.85 -1.77 16.69
CA ALA A 75 6.69 -2.09 17.84
C ALA A 75 7.56 -3.33 17.63
N GLU A 76 7.17 -4.27 16.76
CA GLU A 76 7.97 -5.46 16.44
C GLU A 76 9.26 -5.06 15.73
N LYS A 77 9.19 -4.05 14.86
CA LYS A 77 10.31 -3.59 14.02
C LYS A 77 10.90 -2.26 14.48
N SER A 78 10.46 -1.74 15.62
CA SER A 78 10.83 -0.43 16.17
C SER A 78 10.47 0.78 15.29
N TYR A 79 9.69 0.58 14.21
CA TYR A 79 9.37 1.62 13.25
C TYR A 79 8.47 2.70 13.88
N GLY A 80 8.86 3.96 13.74
CA GLY A 80 8.28 5.13 14.40
C GLY A 80 8.59 5.24 15.91
N PHE A 81 9.36 4.31 16.47
CA PHE A 81 9.77 4.28 17.89
C PHE A 81 11.25 4.60 18.08
N ASN A 82 12.13 4.04 17.23
CA ASN A 82 13.54 4.40 17.16
C ASN A 82 13.74 5.84 16.64
N GLU A 83 14.88 6.45 16.93
CA GLU A 83 15.14 7.82 16.48
C GLU A 83 15.28 7.91 14.95
N GLU A 84 15.73 6.82 14.34
CA GLU A 84 16.04 6.70 12.92
C GLU A 84 14.80 6.78 12.04
N THR A 85 13.66 6.22 12.46
CA THR A 85 12.44 6.19 11.62
C THR A 85 11.30 7.08 12.10
N LYS A 86 11.38 7.68 13.30
CA LYS A 86 10.43 8.74 13.73
C LYS A 86 10.16 9.81 12.66
N PRO A 87 11.18 10.33 11.95
CA PRO A 87 10.94 11.32 10.90
C PRO A 87 10.04 10.83 9.76
N MET A 88 9.95 9.52 9.49
CA MET A 88 9.08 8.97 8.46
C MET A 88 7.59 9.26 8.70
N LEU A 89 7.20 9.45 9.96
CA LEU A 89 5.81 9.69 10.37
C LEU A 89 5.50 11.17 10.66
N ASN A 90 6.45 12.07 10.40
CA ASN A 90 6.22 13.50 10.49
C ASN A 90 5.38 14.00 9.32
N THR A 91 4.50 14.94 9.61
CA THR A 91 3.59 15.59 8.66
C THR A 91 3.47 17.07 8.99
N SER A 92 2.80 17.84 8.14
CA SER A 92 2.40 19.22 8.42
C SER A 92 1.52 19.36 9.68
N HIS A 93 0.94 18.26 10.15
CA HIS A 93 0.14 18.15 11.38
C HIS A 93 0.93 17.64 12.60
N GLY A 94 2.24 17.45 12.47
CA GLY A 94 3.10 16.84 13.49
C GLY A 94 3.30 15.34 13.26
N PHE A 95 3.73 14.63 14.30
CA PHE A 95 3.93 13.17 14.27
C PHE A 95 2.57 12.46 14.29
N ILE A 96 2.27 11.69 13.23
CA ILE A 96 1.02 10.95 13.08
C ILE A 96 1.34 9.44 13.06
N PRO A 97 0.99 8.68 14.12
CA PRO A 97 1.44 7.29 14.30
C PRO A 97 0.60 6.24 13.57
N TRP A 98 -0.29 6.66 12.65
CA TRP A 98 -1.20 5.78 11.94
C TRP A 98 -1.69 6.37 10.62
N ASP A 99 -2.21 5.53 9.73
CA ASP A 99 -3.04 5.94 8.59
C ASP A 99 -3.85 4.74 8.07
N ASP A 100 -4.58 4.96 6.97
CA ASP A 100 -5.41 4.00 6.28
C ASP A 100 -4.90 3.79 4.84
N ALA A 101 -4.23 2.66 4.62
CA ALA A 101 -3.46 2.38 3.41
C ALA A 101 -4.29 1.68 2.34
N HIS A 102 -4.43 2.24 1.13
CA HIS A 102 -5.42 1.74 0.15
C HIS A 102 -4.85 0.98 -1.05
N HIS A 103 -4.11 1.65 -1.93
CA HIS A 103 -3.73 1.08 -3.23
C HIS A 103 -2.22 0.86 -3.32
N PRO A 104 -1.72 -0.37 -3.19
CA PRO A 104 -0.36 -0.65 -3.61
C PRO A 104 -0.25 -0.53 -5.13
N GLU A 105 0.83 0.03 -5.62
CA GLU A 105 1.10 0.23 -7.06
C GLU A 105 2.56 -0.13 -7.37
N LEU A 106 2.81 -1.06 -8.29
CA LEU A 106 4.16 -1.45 -8.64
C LEU A 106 4.77 -0.52 -9.69
N SER A 107 6.08 -0.24 -9.56
CA SER A 107 6.82 0.49 -10.59
C SER A 107 6.83 -0.27 -11.92
N GLN A 108 6.64 0.48 -13.00
CA GLN A 108 6.60 -0.03 -14.36
C GLN A 108 7.69 0.56 -15.26
N THR A 109 8.12 -0.24 -16.23
CA THR A 109 8.97 0.16 -17.36
C THR A 109 8.35 -0.40 -18.64
N ASN A 110 8.09 0.45 -19.64
CA ASN A 110 7.38 0.11 -20.88
C ASN A 110 6.00 -0.56 -20.64
N GLY A 111 5.33 -0.17 -19.56
CA GLY A 111 4.03 -0.70 -19.16
C GLY A 111 4.10 -2.13 -18.63
N GLU A 112 5.22 -2.56 -18.06
CA GLU A 112 5.35 -3.81 -17.32
C GLU A 112 5.95 -3.57 -15.94
N THR A 113 5.46 -4.28 -14.91
CA THR A 113 6.05 -4.23 -13.58
C THR A 113 7.52 -4.67 -13.61
N ASP A 114 8.42 -3.88 -13.02
CA ASP A 114 9.86 -4.11 -13.06
C ASP A 114 10.51 -4.49 -11.72
N GLY A 115 9.73 -4.43 -10.63
CA GLY A 115 10.14 -4.84 -9.30
C GLY A 115 11.21 -3.94 -8.68
N ARG A 116 11.28 -2.65 -9.05
CA ARG A 116 12.12 -1.66 -8.36
C ARG A 116 11.45 -1.19 -7.07
N TRP A 117 10.19 -0.75 -7.16
CA TRP A 117 9.46 -0.15 -6.05
C TRP A 117 8.00 -0.59 -6.00
N CYS A 118 7.41 -0.50 -4.82
CA CYS A 118 5.96 -0.48 -4.63
C CYS A 118 5.59 0.85 -3.99
N PHE A 119 4.59 1.53 -4.50
CA PHE A 119 4.03 2.73 -3.92
C PHE A 119 2.76 2.40 -3.16
N ILE A 120 2.39 3.18 -2.15
CA ILE A 120 1.10 3.07 -1.47
C ILE A 120 0.67 4.43 -0.91
N ASN A 121 -0.62 4.70 -0.83
CA ASN A 121 -1.18 5.94 -0.26
C ASN A 121 -1.70 5.74 1.17
N GLY A 122 -1.63 6.81 1.96
CA GLY A 122 -2.39 6.98 3.21
C GLY A 122 -3.55 7.95 2.98
N ASN A 123 -4.76 7.54 3.35
CA ASN A 123 -6.00 8.27 3.06
C ASN A 123 -6.35 9.35 4.10
N ASN A 124 -6.08 9.11 5.39
CA ASN A 124 -6.42 10.03 6.49
C ASN A 124 -5.58 11.30 6.46
N THR A 125 -4.25 11.17 6.42
CA THR A 125 -3.34 12.28 6.15
C THR A 125 -2.74 12.04 4.78
N PRO A 126 -3.28 12.68 3.72
CA PRO A 126 -2.89 12.46 2.34
C PRO A 126 -1.38 12.35 2.15
N ARG A 127 -0.90 11.13 1.94
CA ARG A 127 0.52 10.81 1.77
C ARG A 127 0.69 9.71 0.74
N VAL A 128 1.84 9.67 0.08
CA VAL A 128 2.28 8.56 -0.78
C VAL A 128 3.64 8.09 -0.29
N ALA A 129 3.78 6.79 -0.08
CA ALA A 129 5.02 6.15 0.29
C ALA A 129 5.62 5.38 -0.88
N ARG A 130 6.95 5.26 -0.90
CA ARG A 130 7.72 4.37 -1.77
C ARG A 130 8.41 3.31 -0.92
N ILE A 131 8.17 2.05 -1.23
CA ILE A 131 8.82 0.88 -0.67
C ILE A 131 9.89 0.42 -1.66
N ASP A 132 11.11 0.20 -1.18
CA ASP A 132 12.19 -0.41 -1.96
C ASP A 132 12.04 -1.94 -1.93
N LEU A 133 11.89 -2.57 -3.10
CA LEU A 133 11.66 -4.01 -3.18
C LEU A 133 12.94 -4.84 -3.08
N THR A 134 14.11 -4.21 -3.05
CA THR A 134 15.37 -4.89 -2.73
C THR A 134 15.51 -5.17 -1.23
N THR A 135 14.98 -4.28 -0.39
CA THR A 135 15.02 -4.40 1.09
C THR A 135 13.68 -4.74 1.72
N PHE A 136 12.57 -4.54 0.99
CA PHE A 136 11.20 -4.60 1.51
C PHE A 136 10.95 -3.61 2.66
N GLU A 137 11.54 -2.42 2.59
CA GLU A 137 11.40 -1.36 3.58
C GLU A 137 10.86 -0.06 2.95
N THR A 138 10.12 0.72 3.72
CA THR A 138 9.66 2.06 3.28
C THR A 138 10.85 3.00 3.21
N ALA A 139 11.17 3.49 2.00
CA ALA A 139 12.32 4.35 1.75
C ALA A 139 11.96 5.85 1.78
N GLU A 140 10.70 6.20 1.52
CA GLU A 140 10.30 7.59 1.31
C GLU A 140 8.80 7.77 1.52
N ILE A 141 8.39 8.88 2.15
CA ILE A 141 6.99 9.27 2.35
C ILE A 141 6.82 10.74 2.00
N LEU A 142 5.91 11.05 1.09
CA LEU A 142 5.61 12.41 0.64
C LEU A 142 4.17 12.76 0.99
N GLU A 143 3.97 13.82 1.77
CA GLU A 143 2.64 14.38 2.04
C GLU A 143 2.12 15.15 0.83
N ILE A 144 0.82 15.00 0.57
CA ILE A 144 0.14 15.55 -0.59
C ILE A 144 -0.71 16.75 -0.13
N PRO A 145 -0.23 17.99 -0.33
CA PRO A 145 -0.96 19.18 0.12
C PRO A 145 -2.23 19.41 -0.70
N ASN A 146 -3.12 20.27 -0.19
CA ASN A 146 -4.37 20.66 -0.86
C ASN A 146 -5.29 19.48 -1.20
N SER A 147 -5.17 18.38 -0.46
CA SER A 147 -5.92 17.14 -0.64
C SER A 147 -6.62 16.75 0.67
N GLY A 148 -7.69 15.98 0.56
CA GLY A 148 -8.43 15.35 1.65
C GLY A 148 -8.96 14.00 1.20
N GLY A 149 -8.71 12.94 1.98
CA GLY A 149 -9.07 11.59 1.58
C GLY A 149 -8.30 11.18 0.33
N ASN A 150 -6.99 10.95 0.44
CA ASN A 150 -6.20 10.55 -0.71
C ASN A 150 -6.58 9.12 -1.12
N HIS A 151 -7.47 8.97 -2.11
CA HIS A 151 -8.05 7.68 -2.48
C HIS A 151 -7.69 7.27 -3.91
N SER A 152 -7.81 8.15 -4.90
CA SER A 152 -7.44 7.86 -6.29
C SER A 152 -5.91 7.93 -6.48
N SER A 153 -5.19 7.08 -5.74
CA SER A 153 -3.75 7.11 -5.54
C SER A 153 -3.25 5.82 -4.87
N PRO A 154 -1.95 5.52 -5.01
CA PRO A 154 -1.09 5.85 -6.14
C PRO A 154 -1.49 5.06 -7.38
N PHE A 155 -1.29 5.65 -8.56
CA PHE A 155 -1.32 4.91 -9.83
C PHE A 155 -0.15 5.40 -10.70
N ALA A 156 0.61 4.46 -11.28
CA ALA A 156 1.83 4.76 -12.01
C ALA A 156 1.54 4.99 -13.49
N THR A 157 2.20 5.97 -14.09
CA THR A 157 2.27 6.07 -15.55
C THR A 157 3.11 4.94 -16.14
N GLU A 158 2.99 4.71 -17.45
CA GLU A 158 3.55 3.54 -18.16
C GLU A 158 5.05 3.27 -17.86
N ASN A 159 5.86 4.30 -17.59
CA ASN A 159 7.27 4.13 -17.21
C ASN A 159 7.59 4.65 -15.81
N THR A 160 6.58 4.80 -14.96
CA THR A 160 6.70 5.43 -13.64
C THR A 160 7.28 6.84 -13.76
N GLU A 161 6.92 7.61 -14.79
CA GLU A 161 7.27 9.03 -14.89
C GLU A 161 6.60 9.82 -13.77
N TYR A 162 5.32 9.50 -13.52
CA TYR A 162 4.55 10.02 -12.41
C TYR A 162 3.86 8.91 -11.63
N ILE A 163 3.73 9.15 -10.34
CA ILE A 163 2.69 8.57 -9.50
C ILE A 163 1.59 9.61 -9.34
N VAL A 164 0.35 9.24 -9.65
CA VAL A 164 -0.78 10.16 -9.48
C VAL A 164 -1.46 10.00 -8.13
N ALA A 165 -1.92 11.12 -7.57
CA ALA A 165 -2.61 11.14 -6.29
C ALA A 165 -3.76 12.16 -6.30
N GLY A 166 -4.99 11.71 -6.06
CA GLY A 166 -6.15 12.59 -6.09
C GLY A 166 -6.92 12.67 -4.78
N THR A 167 -7.63 13.78 -4.62
CA THR A 167 -8.48 14.05 -3.47
C THR A 167 -9.84 13.39 -3.63
N ARG A 168 -10.31 12.66 -2.61
CA ARG A 168 -11.67 12.13 -2.55
C ARG A 168 -12.63 13.12 -1.91
N PHE A 169 -12.15 13.93 -0.98
CA PHE A 169 -12.93 14.95 -0.29
C PHE A 169 -12.48 16.31 -0.77
N GLY A 170 -13.39 17.10 -1.34
CA GLY A 170 -13.11 18.50 -1.62
C GLY A 170 -12.65 19.24 -0.36
N VAL A 171 -11.69 20.15 -0.52
CA VAL A 171 -11.21 21.05 0.55
C VAL A 171 -11.34 22.51 0.10
N PRO A 172 -11.48 23.49 1.02
CA PRO A 172 -11.49 24.89 0.64
C PRO A 172 -10.21 25.26 -0.13
N TYR A 173 -10.36 26.00 -1.23
CA TYR A 173 -9.22 26.45 -2.03
C TYR A 173 -9.30 27.96 -2.36
N PRO A 174 -8.26 28.76 -2.01
CA PRO A 174 -7.17 28.39 -1.09
C PRO A 174 -7.73 28.03 0.29
N GLN A 175 -6.97 27.28 1.09
CA GLN A 175 -7.42 26.88 2.43
C GLN A 175 -7.72 28.11 3.30
N LYS A 176 -8.94 28.18 3.84
CA LYS A 176 -9.45 29.33 4.60
C LYS A 176 -10.67 28.94 5.43
N ASP A 177 -10.96 29.75 6.44
CA ASP A 177 -12.19 29.62 7.23
C ASP A 177 -13.42 30.05 6.40
N VAL A 178 -14.25 29.08 6.02
CA VAL A 178 -15.50 29.27 5.29
C VAL A 178 -16.58 28.35 5.84
N ALA A 179 -17.85 28.78 5.70
CA ALA A 179 -18.98 27.94 6.06
C ALA A 179 -19.07 26.72 5.12
N ILE A 180 -19.27 25.53 5.68
CA ILE A 180 -19.42 24.26 4.92
C ILE A 180 -20.57 24.34 3.90
N ALA A 181 -21.63 25.10 4.20
CA ALA A 181 -22.75 25.34 3.28
C ALA A 181 -22.32 25.99 1.94
N SER A 182 -21.14 26.60 1.88
CA SER A 182 -20.55 27.15 0.66
C SER A 182 -19.74 26.14 -0.16
N TYR A 183 -19.93 24.84 0.07
CA TYR A 183 -19.15 23.74 -0.55
C TYR A 183 -18.97 23.92 -2.06
N ALA A 184 -20.07 24.08 -2.81
CA ALA A 184 -20.03 24.22 -4.27
C ALA A 184 -19.29 25.49 -4.77
N GLU A 185 -19.10 26.50 -3.91
CA GLU A 185 -18.41 27.75 -4.27
C GLU A 185 -16.93 27.73 -3.86
N ASN A 186 -16.64 27.31 -2.63
CA ASN A 186 -15.33 27.51 -2.01
C ASN A 186 -14.44 26.27 -2.01
N PHE A 187 -15.00 25.07 -2.25
CA PHE A 187 -14.25 23.83 -2.20
C PHE A 187 -13.81 23.43 -3.60
N LYS A 188 -12.63 22.81 -3.70
CA LYS A 188 -12.07 22.28 -4.95
C LYS A 188 -11.50 20.88 -4.76
N GLY A 189 -11.35 20.21 -5.90
CA GLY A 189 -10.66 18.93 -6.01
C GLY A 189 -9.25 19.14 -6.55
N MET A 190 -8.24 18.48 -5.99
CA MET A 190 -6.86 18.56 -6.44
C MET A 190 -6.37 17.19 -6.88
N LEU A 191 -5.82 17.12 -8.10
CA LEU A 191 -5.16 15.92 -8.62
C LEU A 191 -3.66 16.22 -8.78
N SER A 192 -2.84 15.46 -8.07
CA SER A 192 -1.39 15.66 -7.96
C SER A 192 -0.65 14.69 -8.85
N PHE A 193 0.39 15.18 -9.51
CA PHE A 193 1.34 14.39 -10.29
C PHE A 193 2.68 14.45 -9.58
N ILE A 194 3.10 13.32 -9.03
CA ILE A 194 4.34 13.16 -8.28
C ILE A 194 5.38 12.60 -9.24
N SER A 195 6.39 13.39 -9.61
CA SER A 195 7.47 12.89 -10.46
C SER A 195 8.33 11.88 -9.70
N VAL A 196 8.75 10.83 -10.39
CA VAL A 196 9.67 9.83 -9.83
C VAL A 196 10.97 9.85 -10.61
N HIS A 197 12.08 10.03 -9.91
CA HIS A 197 13.40 9.98 -10.55
C HIS A 197 13.68 8.54 -11.06
N PRO A 198 14.03 8.35 -12.34
CA PRO A 198 14.04 7.03 -12.98
C PRO A 198 15.05 6.04 -12.39
N GLU A 199 16.14 6.53 -11.79
CA GLU A 199 17.19 5.67 -11.22
C GLU A 199 17.04 5.48 -9.71
N THR A 200 16.60 6.50 -8.99
CA THR A 200 16.62 6.53 -7.51
C THR A 200 15.23 6.33 -6.89
N GLY A 201 14.17 6.55 -7.67
CA GLY A 201 12.79 6.52 -7.19
C GLY A 201 12.38 7.77 -6.40
N HIS A 202 13.25 8.78 -6.25
CA HIS A 202 12.96 9.97 -5.47
C HIS A 202 11.70 10.68 -5.97
N MET A 203 10.80 11.00 -5.04
CA MET A 203 9.48 11.56 -5.31
C MET A 203 9.45 13.06 -5.11
N GLU A 204 8.84 13.82 -6.03
CA GLU A 204 8.54 15.24 -5.83
C GLU A 204 7.14 15.58 -6.37
N VAL A 205 6.40 16.46 -5.68
CA VAL A 205 5.15 17.00 -6.25
C VAL A 205 5.50 17.91 -7.43
N ALA A 206 5.40 17.39 -8.65
CA ALA A 206 5.78 18.12 -9.85
C ALA A 206 4.78 19.25 -10.16
N PHE A 207 3.50 18.92 -10.10
CA PHE A 207 2.39 19.86 -10.22
C PHE A 207 1.08 19.24 -9.72
N GLN A 208 0.09 20.10 -9.53
CA GLN A 208 -1.30 19.71 -9.28
C GLN A 208 -2.23 20.34 -10.31
N VAL A 209 -3.40 19.73 -10.54
CA VAL A 209 -4.46 20.22 -11.41
C VAL A 209 -5.68 20.56 -10.55
N LEU A 210 -6.12 21.82 -10.60
CA LEU A 210 -7.26 22.31 -9.84
C LEU A 210 -8.57 21.99 -10.56
N LEU A 211 -9.42 21.18 -9.94
CA LEU A 211 -10.68 20.72 -10.50
C LEU A 211 -11.88 21.09 -9.61
N PRO A 212 -13.12 20.95 -10.10
CA PRO A 212 -14.31 21.01 -9.25
C PRO A 212 -14.19 20.04 -8.08
N ALA A 213 -14.84 20.37 -6.95
CA ALA A 213 -14.92 19.53 -5.74
C ALA A 213 -15.84 18.31 -5.92
N PHE A 214 -15.67 17.59 -7.02
CA PHE A 214 -16.20 16.25 -7.14
C PHE A 214 -15.40 15.32 -6.22
N ASP A 215 -15.99 14.20 -5.86
CA ASP A 215 -15.29 13.19 -5.10
C ASP A 215 -14.57 12.26 -6.08
N TYR A 216 -13.24 12.39 -6.22
CA TYR A 216 -12.45 11.55 -7.12
C TYR A 216 -12.14 10.22 -6.45
N ASP A 217 -12.59 9.12 -7.06
CA ASP A 217 -12.64 7.81 -6.41
C ASP A 217 -11.39 7.00 -6.74
N LEU A 218 -11.24 6.56 -7.99
CA LEU A 218 -10.11 5.76 -8.47
C LEU A 218 -9.42 6.47 -9.64
N ALA A 219 -8.18 6.09 -9.90
CA ALA A 219 -7.44 6.54 -11.07
C ALA A 219 -6.81 5.37 -11.80
N HIS A 220 -6.46 5.57 -13.06
CA HIS A 220 -5.56 4.68 -13.78
C HIS A 220 -4.87 5.47 -14.89
N ALA A 221 -3.54 5.32 -14.99
CA ALA A 221 -2.80 5.93 -16.08
C ALA A 221 -3.01 5.17 -17.40
N GLY A 222 -3.04 5.91 -18.50
CA GLY A 222 -3.03 5.35 -19.84
C GLY A 222 -1.69 4.67 -20.15
N LYS A 223 -1.76 3.67 -21.02
CA LYS A 223 -0.62 2.84 -21.46
C LYS A 223 -0.77 2.56 -22.95
N GLY A 224 0.31 2.28 -23.67
CA GLY A 224 0.22 1.94 -25.10
C GLY A 224 -0.46 3.05 -25.91
N LYS A 225 -1.67 2.81 -26.45
CA LYS A 225 -2.40 3.82 -27.22
C LYS A 225 -2.75 5.07 -26.42
N SER A 226 -3.07 4.93 -25.13
CA SER A 226 -3.45 6.03 -24.24
C SER A 226 -2.28 6.56 -23.41
N HIS A 227 -1.04 6.17 -23.73
CA HIS A 227 0.14 6.79 -23.13
C HIS A 227 0.08 8.32 -23.23
N GLY A 228 0.40 9.02 -22.14
CA GLY A 228 0.27 10.47 -22.06
C GLY A 228 -1.02 10.95 -21.39
N TRP A 229 -1.93 10.04 -21.04
CA TRP A 229 -3.19 10.35 -20.37
C TRP A 229 -3.32 9.66 -19.02
N THR A 230 -4.16 10.20 -18.15
CA THR A 230 -4.60 9.57 -16.89
C THR A 230 -6.09 9.79 -16.72
N PHE A 231 -6.79 8.78 -16.19
CA PHE A 231 -8.23 8.78 -16.04
C PHE A 231 -8.59 8.69 -14.56
N PHE A 232 -9.57 9.47 -14.11
CA PHE A 232 -10.06 9.47 -12.73
C PHE A 232 -11.57 9.39 -12.72
N THR A 233 -12.15 8.43 -12.00
CA THR A 233 -13.60 8.41 -11.77
C THR A 233 -14.01 9.46 -10.76
N THR A 234 -15.24 9.95 -10.91
CA THR A 234 -15.87 10.83 -9.94
C THR A 234 -17.21 10.29 -9.50
N TYR A 235 -17.56 10.57 -8.25
CA TYR A 235 -18.93 10.59 -7.78
C TYR A 235 -19.23 11.95 -7.14
N ASN A 236 -20.48 12.20 -6.75
CA ASN A 236 -20.89 13.47 -6.14
C ASN A 236 -20.64 14.69 -7.06
N THR A 237 -20.90 14.54 -8.36
CA THR A 237 -20.84 15.69 -9.29
C THR A 237 -21.90 16.76 -8.99
N GLU A 238 -22.85 16.44 -8.11
CA GLU A 238 -23.87 17.34 -7.57
C GLU A 238 -23.36 18.33 -6.51
N LEU A 239 -22.09 18.18 -6.08
CA LEU A 239 -21.40 19.05 -5.11
C LEU A 239 -22.14 19.15 -3.77
N LYS A 240 -22.49 17.99 -3.20
CA LYS A 240 -23.18 17.88 -1.90
C LYS A 240 -22.20 17.54 -0.79
N ASN A 241 -22.57 17.87 0.45
CA ASN A 241 -21.72 17.76 1.64
C ASN A 241 -22.40 17.09 2.85
N THR A 242 -23.63 16.60 2.68
CA THR A 242 -24.42 15.96 3.74
C THR A 242 -25.38 14.96 3.10
N LEU A 243 -25.78 13.93 3.85
CA LEU A 243 -26.68 12.86 3.40
C LEU A 243 -26.34 12.41 1.97
N LEU A 244 -25.06 12.09 1.74
CA LEU A 244 -24.55 11.81 0.39
C LEU A 244 -25.22 10.58 -0.22
N GLU A 245 -25.65 9.62 0.59
CA GLU A 245 -26.48 8.49 0.17
C GLU A 245 -27.83 8.90 -0.43
N VAL A 246 -28.29 10.13 -0.14
CA VAL A 246 -29.53 10.72 -0.67
C VAL A 246 -29.23 11.76 -1.75
N TYR A 247 -28.25 12.63 -1.55
CA TYR A 247 -28.06 13.82 -2.39
C TYR A 247 -26.92 13.73 -3.40
N ALA A 248 -25.92 12.86 -3.19
CA ALA A 248 -25.01 12.50 -4.27
C ALA A 248 -25.73 11.50 -5.20
N SER A 249 -25.16 11.28 -6.39
CA SER A 249 -25.69 10.28 -7.33
C SER A 249 -27.15 10.56 -7.72
N GLN A 250 -27.55 11.81 -7.87
CA GLN A 250 -28.84 12.20 -8.45
C GLN A 250 -28.77 12.26 -9.97
N ASN A 251 -27.63 12.64 -10.53
CA ASN A 251 -27.37 12.63 -11.96
C ASN A 251 -27.41 11.19 -12.49
N ASP A 252 -27.81 11.02 -13.75
CA ASP A 252 -27.77 9.72 -14.42
C ASP A 252 -26.32 9.27 -14.73
N LYS A 253 -25.42 10.25 -14.85
CA LYS A 253 -24.00 10.06 -15.12
C LYS A 253 -23.19 11.06 -14.31
N ASP A 254 -22.14 10.56 -13.68
CA ASP A 254 -21.03 11.39 -13.20
C ASP A 254 -19.95 11.39 -14.30
N PHE A 255 -18.67 11.57 -13.96
CA PHE A 255 -17.61 11.68 -14.96
C PHE A 255 -16.46 10.70 -14.72
N ILE A 256 -15.76 10.39 -15.80
CA ILE A 256 -14.33 10.09 -15.78
C ILE A 256 -13.62 11.37 -16.24
N ALA A 257 -12.73 11.92 -15.42
CA ALA A 257 -11.84 13.01 -15.81
C ALA A 257 -10.63 12.42 -16.55
N ALA A 258 -10.45 12.79 -17.82
CA ALA A 258 -9.30 12.43 -18.64
C ALA A 258 -8.32 13.62 -18.68
N ILE A 259 -7.08 13.39 -18.21
CA ILE A 259 -6.04 14.40 -18.10
C ILE A 259 -4.89 14.06 -19.04
N ASP A 260 -4.52 14.99 -19.91
CA ASP A 260 -3.34 14.88 -20.77
C ASP A 260 -2.12 15.41 -20.01
N TRP A 261 -1.37 14.52 -19.35
CA TRP A 261 -0.21 14.92 -18.56
C TRP A 261 0.97 15.34 -19.43
N LYS A 262 1.03 14.91 -20.71
CA LYS A 262 2.01 15.48 -21.66
C LYS A 262 1.69 16.94 -21.97
N LYS A 263 0.40 17.28 -22.10
CA LYS A 263 -0.04 18.67 -22.20
C LYS A 263 0.27 19.47 -20.95
N ALA A 264 0.13 18.87 -19.77
CA ALA A 264 0.55 19.48 -18.51
C ALA A 264 2.04 19.84 -18.53
N GLU A 265 2.91 18.93 -18.97
CA GLU A 265 4.35 19.20 -19.11
C GLU A 265 4.65 20.36 -20.07
N GLU A 266 3.90 20.47 -21.18
CA GLU A 266 4.03 21.62 -22.09
C GLU A 266 3.71 22.94 -21.37
N TYR A 267 2.64 22.99 -20.58
CA TYR A 267 2.26 24.18 -19.82
C TYR A 267 3.27 24.52 -18.72
N ILE A 268 3.77 23.51 -18.00
CA ILE A 268 4.82 23.68 -16.99
C ILE A 268 6.10 24.25 -17.63
N LYS A 269 6.54 23.71 -18.78
CA LYS A 269 7.71 24.21 -19.52
C LYS A 269 7.52 25.65 -20.04
N GLN A 270 6.29 26.02 -20.38
CA GLN A 270 5.94 27.38 -20.80
C GLN A 270 5.82 28.38 -19.63
N GLY A 271 5.91 27.93 -18.38
CA GLY A 271 5.69 28.79 -17.21
C GLY A 271 4.21 29.14 -16.97
N LYS A 272 3.27 28.39 -17.55
CA LYS A 272 1.82 28.61 -17.43
C LYS A 272 1.25 27.83 -16.24
N PHE A 273 1.72 28.17 -15.05
CA PHE A 273 1.25 27.61 -13.78
C PHE A 273 1.24 28.71 -12.72
N HIS A 274 0.50 28.46 -11.65
CA HIS A 274 0.54 29.30 -10.45
C HIS A 274 1.38 28.61 -9.38
N GLU A 275 2.33 29.33 -8.76
CA GLU A 275 2.93 28.87 -7.52
C GLU A 275 2.00 29.21 -6.37
N ILE A 276 1.55 28.20 -5.65
CA ILE A 276 0.56 28.34 -4.59
C ILE A 276 1.19 27.92 -3.26
N PRO A 277 1.04 28.72 -2.20
CA PRO A 277 1.48 28.33 -0.86
C PRO A 277 0.88 26.99 -0.43
N ALA A 278 1.71 26.15 0.15
CA ALA A 278 1.37 24.84 0.68
C ALA A 278 2.16 24.61 1.98
N ASN A 279 1.87 23.53 2.69
CA ASN A 279 2.68 23.09 3.82
C ASN A 279 2.58 21.57 3.88
N TYR A 280 3.67 20.86 3.60
CA TYR A 280 3.67 19.40 3.55
C TYR A 280 5.06 18.84 3.85
N ALA A 281 5.12 17.68 4.47
CA ALA A 281 6.35 16.98 4.78
C ALA A 281 6.84 16.10 3.63
N HIS A 282 8.15 16.00 3.48
CA HIS A 282 8.84 15.04 2.63
C HIS A 282 9.87 14.30 3.49
N ASN A 283 9.60 13.01 3.70
CA ASN A 283 10.40 12.16 4.57
C ASN A 283 11.18 11.16 3.72
N VAL A 284 12.48 11.04 3.97
CA VAL A 284 13.38 10.18 3.17
C VAL A 284 14.27 9.40 4.12
N TYR A 285 14.31 8.07 3.97
CA TYR A 285 15.23 7.18 4.66
C TYR A 285 16.48 6.94 3.82
N ASP A 286 17.64 7.28 4.37
CA ASP A 286 18.93 7.02 3.75
C ASP A 286 19.50 5.69 4.24
N GLU A 287 19.67 4.76 3.30
CA GLU A 287 20.09 3.41 3.61
C GLU A 287 21.54 3.32 4.11
N GLN A 288 22.44 4.21 3.69
CA GLN A 288 23.84 4.14 4.11
C GLN A 288 24.04 4.64 5.54
N SER A 289 23.29 5.66 5.94
CA SER A 289 23.34 6.23 7.28
C SER A 289 22.33 5.59 8.23
N HIS A 290 21.38 4.82 7.70
CA HIS A 290 20.24 4.24 8.42
C HIS A 290 19.40 5.31 9.13
N LEU A 291 19.24 6.49 8.52
CA LEU A 291 18.54 7.62 9.12
C LEU A 291 17.46 8.17 8.19
N ALA A 292 16.27 8.41 8.74
CA ALA A 292 15.28 9.24 8.07
C ALA A 292 15.50 10.72 8.34
N THR A 293 15.12 11.54 7.37
CA THR A 293 14.99 12.98 7.51
C THR A 293 13.55 13.39 7.17
N SER A 294 13.14 14.56 7.65
CA SER A 294 11.83 15.16 7.34
C SER A 294 12.04 16.62 6.98
N GLU A 295 11.65 17.01 5.78
CA GLU A 295 11.74 18.37 5.27
C GLU A 295 10.33 18.93 5.03
N MET A 296 10.06 20.14 5.51
CA MET A 296 8.81 20.85 5.18
C MET A 296 8.96 21.63 3.87
N LYS A 297 8.03 21.41 2.95
CA LYS A 297 7.90 22.14 1.68
C LYS A 297 6.75 23.13 1.77
N ASP A 298 6.90 24.29 1.14
CA ASP A 298 6.04 25.46 1.37
C ASP A 298 5.22 25.94 0.15
N LYS A 299 5.36 25.26 -0.98
CA LYS A 299 4.64 25.60 -2.22
C LYS A 299 4.51 24.44 -3.19
N VAL A 300 3.55 24.56 -4.10
CA VAL A 300 3.34 23.65 -5.23
C VAL A 300 3.00 24.44 -6.50
N LYS A 301 3.23 23.83 -7.66
CA LYS A 301 2.77 24.36 -8.94
C LYS A 301 1.36 23.86 -9.22
N VAL A 302 0.46 24.76 -9.58
CA VAL A 302 -0.95 24.43 -9.87
C VAL A 302 -1.30 24.87 -11.30
N LEU A 303 -1.88 23.95 -12.05
CA LEU A 303 -2.48 24.20 -13.36
C LEU A 303 -3.98 24.42 -13.19
N ILE A 304 -4.49 25.50 -13.79
CA ILE A 304 -5.92 25.82 -13.81
C ILE A 304 -6.46 25.47 -15.20
N PRO A 305 -7.39 24.51 -15.33
CA PRO A 305 -7.86 24.02 -16.63
C PRO A 305 -8.41 25.11 -17.57
N SER A 306 -9.09 26.14 -17.04
CA SER A 306 -9.60 27.26 -17.85
C SER A 306 -8.51 28.11 -18.49
N GLU A 307 -7.28 28.07 -17.96
CA GLU A 307 -6.07 28.72 -18.51
C GLU A 307 -5.20 27.75 -19.32
N CYS A 308 -5.53 26.46 -19.27
CA CYS A 308 -4.81 25.36 -19.93
C CYS A 308 -5.74 24.55 -20.87
N PRO A 309 -6.24 25.14 -21.98
CA PRO A 309 -7.15 24.45 -22.88
C PRO A 309 -6.62 23.10 -23.40
N GLY A 310 -7.45 22.07 -23.29
CA GLY A 310 -7.10 20.71 -23.71
C GLY A 310 -6.31 19.89 -22.69
N LEU A 311 -6.07 20.43 -21.49
CA LEU A 311 -5.47 19.68 -20.38
C LEU A 311 -6.41 18.60 -19.83
N VAL A 312 -7.71 18.93 -19.70
CA VAL A 312 -8.71 18.07 -19.06
C VAL A 312 -9.97 17.98 -19.91
N TYR A 313 -10.56 16.79 -19.96
CA TYR A 313 -11.88 16.53 -20.52
C TYR A 313 -12.70 15.65 -19.57
N PHE A 314 -14.01 15.90 -19.47
CA PHE A 314 -14.91 15.01 -18.74
C PHE A 314 -15.64 14.05 -19.69
N MET A 315 -15.63 12.77 -19.35
CA MET A 315 -16.34 11.70 -20.04
C MET A 315 -17.55 11.27 -19.18
N PRO A 316 -18.80 11.55 -19.58
CA PRO A 316 -19.98 11.10 -18.84
C PRO A 316 -19.99 9.59 -18.63
N THR A 317 -20.17 9.12 -17.39
CA THR A 317 -20.12 7.70 -17.03
C THR A 317 -21.21 7.35 -16.00
N PRO A 318 -22.09 6.38 -16.30
CA PRO A 318 -23.15 5.94 -15.37
C PRO A 318 -22.61 4.91 -14.35
N LYS A 319 -23.03 4.91 -13.08
CA LYS A 319 -23.57 6.01 -12.29
C LYS A 319 -22.82 6.02 -10.97
N SER A 320 -22.19 7.15 -10.65
CA SER A 320 -21.23 7.24 -9.55
C SER A 320 -20.18 6.14 -9.63
N PRO A 321 -19.48 6.05 -10.79
CA PRO A 321 -18.54 4.98 -11.05
C PRO A 321 -17.46 4.92 -9.97
N HIS A 322 -17.06 3.69 -9.64
CA HIS A 322 -16.00 3.38 -8.67
C HIS A 322 -14.66 3.26 -9.39
N GLY A 323 -14.28 2.08 -9.86
CA GLY A 323 -13.03 1.84 -10.58
C GLY A 323 -13.02 2.42 -11.99
N VAL A 324 -11.82 2.78 -12.45
CA VAL A 324 -11.52 3.08 -13.85
C VAL A 324 -10.32 2.27 -14.28
N ASP A 325 -10.52 1.38 -15.25
CA ASP A 325 -9.47 0.41 -15.61
C ASP A 325 -9.14 0.53 -17.09
N VAL A 326 -7.84 0.64 -17.40
CA VAL A 326 -7.35 0.78 -18.77
C VAL A 326 -6.85 -0.57 -19.26
N ASP A 327 -7.38 -1.05 -20.39
CA ASP A 327 -6.99 -2.34 -20.94
C ASP A 327 -5.51 -2.38 -21.35
N PRO A 328 -4.90 -3.57 -21.51
CA PRO A 328 -3.48 -3.70 -21.86
C PRO A 328 -3.06 -3.01 -23.17
N THR A 329 -4.00 -2.76 -24.09
CA THR A 329 -3.71 -2.03 -25.34
C THR A 329 -3.78 -0.51 -25.20
N GLY A 330 -4.43 -0.03 -24.13
CA GLY A 330 -4.76 1.37 -23.91
C GLY A 330 -5.93 1.90 -24.72
N GLU A 331 -6.63 1.04 -25.46
CA GLU A 331 -7.77 1.44 -26.28
C GLU A 331 -9.04 1.65 -25.44
N TYR A 332 -9.27 0.80 -24.45
CA TYR A 332 -10.52 0.73 -23.72
C TYR A 332 -10.35 1.22 -22.29
N ILE A 333 -11.25 2.11 -21.87
CA ILE A 333 -11.33 2.64 -20.51
C ILE A 333 -12.66 2.17 -19.92
N VAL A 334 -12.60 1.28 -18.94
CA VAL A 334 -13.75 0.65 -18.31
C VAL A 334 -14.19 1.50 -17.11
N GLY A 335 -15.40 2.05 -17.17
CA GLY A 335 -16.01 2.77 -16.04
C GLY A 335 -16.89 1.83 -15.23
N ASN A 336 -16.47 1.48 -14.02
CA ASN A 336 -17.20 0.54 -13.16
C ASN A 336 -18.36 1.23 -12.48
N GLY A 337 -19.54 1.09 -13.07
CA GLY A 337 -20.67 1.97 -12.81
C GLY A 337 -21.35 1.90 -11.44
N LYS A 338 -20.86 1.14 -10.45
CA LYS A 338 -21.35 0.98 -9.06
C LYS A 338 -22.87 0.86 -8.90
N LEU A 339 -23.61 1.97 -9.03
CA LEU A 339 -25.07 2.01 -8.96
C LEU A 339 -25.76 1.63 -10.29
N SER A 340 -25.03 1.67 -11.40
CA SER A 340 -25.45 1.12 -12.69
C SER A 340 -25.23 -0.39 -12.72
N ALA A 341 -26.23 -1.13 -13.17
CA ALA A 341 -26.11 -2.57 -13.44
C ALA A 341 -25.33 -2.86 -14.73
N ASP A 342 -25.24 -1.88 -15.63
CA ASP A 342 -24.50 -1.97 -16.89
C ASP A 342 -23.08 -1.42 -16.71
N LEU A 343 -22.11 -2.01 -17.42
CA LEU A 343 -20.71 -1.59 -17.40
C LEU A 343 -20.36 -0.85 -18.70
N SER A 344 -20.05 0.44 -18.61
CA SER A 344 -19.69 1.26 -19.76
C SER A 344 -18.21 1.13 -20.10
N VAL A 345 -17.92 0.85 -21.38
CA VAL A 345 -16.55 0.82 -21.90
C VAL A 345 -16.38 1.97 -22.87
N HIS A 346 -15.50 2.91 -22.56
CA HIS A 346 -15.12 4.00 -23.45
C HIS A 346 -13.94 3.61 -24.35
N SER A 347 -13.80 4.26 -25.50
CA SER A 347 -12.68 4.08 -26.43
C SER A 347 -11.82 5.34 -26.46
N PHE A 348 -10.52 5.18 -26.26
CA PHE A 348 -9.53 6.25 -26.35
C PHE A 348 -9.49 6.84 -27.76
N THR A 349 -9.54 6.00 -28.79
CA THR A 349 -9.58 6.46 -30.19
C THR A 349 -10.82 7.33 -30.45
N LYS A 350 -11.98 6.90 -29.93
CA LYS A 350 -13.23 7.67 -30.03
C LYS A 350 -13.18 8.97 -29.22
N MET A 351 -12.59 8.94 -28.02
CA MET A 351 -12.38 10.13 -27.19
C MET A 351 -11.57 11.20 -27.94
N LEU A 352 -10.43 10.83 -28.53
CA LEU A 352 -9.63 11.77 -29.33
C LEU A 352 -10.38 12.30 -30.56
N ALA A 353 -11.18 11.45 -31.21
CA ALA A 353 -12.03 11.88 -32.31
C ALA A 353 -13.09 12.90 -31.85
N ALA A 354 -13.72 12.65 -30.70
CA ALA A 354 -14.71 13.54 -30.09
C ALA A 354 -14.11 14.90 -29.71
N ILE A 355 -12.89 14.90 -29.14
CA ILE A 355 -12.13 16.12 -28.85
C ILE A 355 -11.86 16.89 -30.14
N LYS A 356 -11.33 16.22 -31.17
CA LYS A 356 -10.99 16.86 -32.46
C LYS A 356 -12.21 17.45 -33.18
N SER A 357 -13.37 16.81 -33.07
CA SER A 357 -14.61 17.29 -33.68
C SER A 357 -15.42 18.23 -32.79
N GLU A 358 -14.89 18.62 -31.62
CA GLU A 358 -15.58 19.42 -30.61
C GLU A 358 -16.97 18.86 -30.26
N ALA A 359 -17.08 17.53 -30.13
CA ALA A 359 -18.31 16.84 -29.79
C ALA A 359 -18.60 16.98 -28.29
N TYR A 360 -18.82 18.21 -27.86
CA TYR A 360 -19.08 18.59 -26.48
C TYR A 360 -20.59 18.64 -26.21
N GLU A 361 -20.97 18.20 -25.02
CA GLU A 361 -22.32 18.30 -24.49
C GLU A 361 -22.51 19.61 -23.72
N THR A 362 -21.54 19.95 -22.88
CA THR A 362 -21.52 21.18 -22.08
C THR A 362 -20.08 21.52 -21.66
N VAL A 363 -19.93 22.58 -20.84
CA VAL A 363 -18.66 22.98 -20.22
C VAL A 363 -18.90 23.18 -18.72
N VAL A 364 -18.06 22.57 -17.88
CA VAL A 364 -18.11 22.70 -16.41
C VAL A 364 -16.81 23.34 -15.94
N GLU A 365 -16.90 24.52 -15.33
CA GLU A 365 -15.73 25.29 -14.85
C GLU A 365 -14.61 25.47 -15.90
N GLY A 366 -14.97 25.64 -17.17
CA GLY A 366 -14.02 25.78 -18.28
C GLY A 366 -13.49 24.46 -18.85
N ILE A 367 -13.94 23.31 -18.33
CA ILE A 367 -13.57 21.97 -18.80
C ILE A 367 -14.68 21.43 -19.72
N PRO A 368 -14.37 21.04 -20.97
CA PRO A 368 -15.36 20.44 -21.87
C PRO A 368 -15.83 19.07 -21.38
N VAL A 369 -17.15 18.86 -21.41
CA VAL A 369 -17.79 17.55 -21.22
C VAL A 369 -18.04 16.95 -22.59
N LEU A 370 -17.43 15.81 -22.89
CA LEU A 370 -17.60 15.08 -24.14
C LEU A 370 -18.99 14.44 -24.20
N LYS A 371 -19.59 14.31 -25.39
CA LYS A 371 -20.83 13.54 -25.57
C LYS A 371 -20.58 12.06 -25.26
N TYR A 372 -21.44 11.47 -24.41
CA TYR A 372 -21.33 10.07 -24.00
C TYR A 372 -21.17 9.11 -25.18
N GLU A 373 -22.09 9.17 -26.15
CA GLU A 373 -22.14 8.26 -27.31
C GLU A 373 -20.91 8.44 -28.22
N ALA A 374 -20.31 9.63 -28.22
CA ALA A 374 -19.12 9.91 -29.01
C ALA A 374 -17.86 9.24 -28.45
N THR A 375 -17.86 8.85 -27.17
CA THR A 375 -16.73 8.17 -26.50
C THR A 375 -16.97 6.67 -26.27
N LEU A 376 -18.23 6.23 -26.28
CA LEU A 376 -18.62 4.86 -25.94
C LEU A 376 -18.12 3.84 -26.97
N ALA A 377 -17.37 2.84 -26.52
CA ALA A 377 -17.01 1.66 -27.31
C ALA A 377 -18.12 0.61 -27.29
N GLY A 378 -18.72 0.38 -26.12
CA GLY A 378 -19.80 -0.57 -25.91
C GLY A 378 -20.23 -0.63 -24.45
N VAL A 379 -21.17 -1.53 -24.16
CA VAL A 379 -21.73 -1.75 -22.83
C VAL A 379 -21.79 -3.25 -22.59
N VAL A 380 -21.31 -3.71 -21.44
CA VAL A 380 -21.62 -5.06 -20.96
C VAL A 380 -22.98 -4.99 -20.28
N GLU A 381 -23.98 -5.61 -20.89
CA GLU A 381 -25.37 -5.50 -20.45
C GLU A 381 -25.66 -6.41 -19.24
N LYS A 382 -26.06 -5.79 -18.12
CA LYS A 382 -26.47 -6.45 -16.87
C LYS A 382 -25.57 -7.62 -16.42
N PRO A 383 -24.23 -7.45 -16.40
CA PRO A 383 -23.32 -8.50 -15.94
C PRO A 383 -23.49 -8.81 -14.46
N GLY A 384 -24.03 -7.94 -13.62
CA GLY A 384 -24.23 -8.23 -12.20
C GLY A 384 -24.70 -6.99 -11.45
N LEU A 385 -24.68 -7.03 -10.12
CA LEU A 385 -25.08 -5.89 -9.29
C LEU A 385 -23.90 -5.34 -8.48
N GLY A 386 -23.64 -4.04 -8.63
CA GLY A 386 -22.56 -3.35 -7.92
C GLY A 386 -21.18 -3.53 -8.55
N PRO A 387 -20.96 -3.24 -9.85
CA PRO A 387 -19.63 -3.34 -10.46
C PRO A 387 -18.66 -2.35 -9.81
N LEU A 388 -17.51 -2.83 -9.32
CA LEU A 388 -16.53 -1.98 -8.61
C LEU A 388 -15.18 -1.84 -9.30
N HIS A 389 -14.58 -2.94 -9.76
CA HIS A 389 -13.21 -2.93 -10.30
C HIS A 389 -13.04 -3.97 -11.39
N THR A 390 -12.16 -3.71 -12.37
CA THR A 390 -11.89 -4.60 -13.50
C THR A 390 -10.40 -4.88 -13.68
N GLU A 391 -10.04 -6.13 -13.94
CA GLU A 391 -8.67 -6.56 -14.27
C GLU A 391 -8.63 -7.34 -15.60
N PHE A 392 -7.45 -7.48 -16.20
CA PHE A 392 -7.27 -8.08 -17.53
C PHE A 392 -6.31 -9.27 -17.54
N ASP A 393 -6.58 -10.28 -18.38
CA ASP A 393 -5.76 -11.51 -18.45
C ASP A 393 -4.74 -11.56 -19.59
N GLY A 394 -4.62 -10.48 -20.37
CA GLY A 394 -3.76 -10.42 -21.57
C GLY A 394 -4.24 -11.28 -22.75
N ARG A 395 -5.41 -11.92 -22.65
CA ARG A 395 -5.99 -12.80 -23.70
C ARG A 395 -7.30 -12.27 -24.26
N GLY A 396 -7.54 -10.96 -24.11
CA GLY A 396 -8.72 -10.27 -24.59
C GLY A 396 -9.95 -10.42 -23.69
N ASN A 397 -9.77 -10.87 -22.44
CA ASN A 397 -10.85 -10.90 -21.45
C ASN A 397 -10.59 -9.92 -20.31
N ALA A 398 -11.68 -9.46 -19.74
CA ALA A 398 -11.73 -8.62 -18.55
C ALA A 398 -12.53 -9.34 -17.46
N TYR A 399 -12.20 -9.05 -16.21
CA TYR A 399 -12.77 -9.68 -15.02
C TYR A 399 -13.24 -8.57 -14.11
N THR A 400 -14.54 -8.48 -13.84
CA THR A 400 -15.12 -7.40 -13.04
C THR A 400 -15.75 -7.94 -11.76
N THR A 401 -15.52 -7.27 -10.65
CA THR A 401 -16.13 -7.58 -9.35
C THR A 401 -17.51 -6.97 -9.21
N PHE A 402 -18.44 -7.71 -8.59
CA PHE A 402 -19.79 -7.27 -8.31
C PHE A 402 -20.12 -7.42 -6.83
N PHE A 403 -20.16 -6.30 -6.11
CA PHE A 403 -20.26 -6.26 -4.65
C PHE A 403 -21.58 -6.83 -4.12
N ILE A 404 -22.70 -6.50 -4.76
CA ILE A 404 -24.04 -6.87 -4.29
C ILE A 404 -24.37 -8.32 -4.65
N SER A 405 -24.08 -8.73 -5.89
CA SER A 405 -24.26 -10.13 -6.28
C SER A 405 -23.15 -11.06 -5.78
N SER A 406 -22.06 -10.50 -5.24
CA SER A 406 -20.95 -11.22 -4.61
C SER A 406 -20.31 -12.22 -5.57
N GLU A 407 -19.85 -11.74 -6.72
CA GLU A 407 -19.25 -12.57 -7.77
C GLU A 407 -18.19 -11.79 -8.56
N VAL A 408 -17.35 -12.53 -9.27
CA VAL A 408 -16.51 -12.02 -10.36
C VAL A 408 -17.10 -12.49 -11.68
N VAL A 409 -17.17 -11.61 -12.67
CA VAL A 409 -17.68 -11.92 -14.02
C VAL A 409 -16.57 -11.73 -15.03
N LYS A 410 -16.29 -12.79 -15.81
CA LYS A 410 -15.38 -12.77 -16.96
C LYS A 410 -16.17 -12.39 -18.20
N TRP A 411 -15.70 -11.40 -18.95
CA TRP A 411 -16.31 -10.95 -20.20
C TRP A 411 -15.27 -10.60 -21.25
N LYS A 412 -15.69 -10.53 -22.52
CA LYS A 412 -14.77 -10.39 -23.66
C LYS A 412 -14.66 -8.94 -24.15
N LEU A 413 -13.43 -8.46 -24.30
CA LEU A 413 -13.17 -7.14 -24.90
C LEU A 413 -13.57 -7.14 -26.39
N GLY A 414 -14.19 -6.04 -26.82
CA GLY A 414 -14.63 -5.83 -28.21
C GLY A 414 -16.02 -6.39 -28.54
N THR A 415 -16.40 -7.54 -27.98
CA THR A 415 -17.77 -8.09 -28.13
C THR A 415 -18.66 -7.81 -26.93
N TRP A 416 -18.07 -7.53 -25.76
CA TRP A 416 -18.77 -7.20 -24.51
C TRP A 416 -19.62 -8.36 -23.97
N GLU A 417 -19.36 -9.58 -24.45
CA GLU A 417 -20.11 -10.79 -24.07
C GLU A 417 -19.60 -11.36 -22.74
N VAL A 418 -20.53 -11.72 -21.84
CA VAL A 418 -20.21 -12.46 -20.62
C VAL A 418 -19.85 -13.90 -20.97
N LEU A 419 -18.70 -14.36 -20.48
CA LEU A 419 -18.14 -15.69 -20.75
C LEU A 419 -18.26 -16.63 -19.55
N ASP A 420 -18.09 -16.08 -18.35
CA ASP A 420 -18.12 -16.87 -17.11
C ASP A 420 -18.43 -16.03 -15.88
N ARG A 421 -18.83 -16.72 -14.80
CA ARG A 421 -19.17 -16.14 -13.49
C ARG A 421 -18.65 -17.04 -12.39
N ALA A 422 -18.03 -16.44 -11.37
CA ALA A 422 -17.55 -17.15 -10.20
C ALA A 422 -18.06 -16.48 -8.92
N PRO A 423 -18.75 -17.22 -8.03
CA PRO A 423 -19.21 -16.65 -6.76
C PRO A 423 -18.02 -16.33 -5.86
N CYS A 424 -18.08 -15.19 -5.17
CA CYS A 424 -17.14 -14.76 -4.14
C CYS A 424 -17.82 -14.74 -2.77
N TYR A 425 -17.03 -14.89 -1.70
CA TYR A 425 -17.58 -15.08 -0.36
C TYR A 425 -16.91 -14.15 0.68
N TYR A 426 -17.46 -12.97 0.98
CA TYR A 426 -18.56 -12.28 0.28
C TYR A 426 -18.25 -10.80 0.06
N SER A 427 -19.06 -10.18 -0.79
CA SER A 427 -19.04 -8.74 -1.04
C SER A 427 -17.65 -8.29 -1.46
N VAL A 428 -17.24 -8.82 -2.62
CA VAL A 428 -15.95 -8.52 -3.22
C VAL A 428 -15.85 -7.03 -3.55
N GLY A 429 -14.75 -6.42 -3.11
CA GLY A 429 -14.39 -5.05 -3.45
C GLY A 429 -13.58 -5.03 -4.74
N HIS A 430 -12.27 -4.92 -4.61
CA HIS A 430 -11.34 -5.03 -5.72
C HIS A 430 -10.92 -6.48 -6.00
N LEU A 431 -10.25 -6.65 -7.12
CA LEU A 431 -9.57 -7.87 -7.51
C LEU A 431 -8.16 -7.52 -8.01
N MET A 432 -7.27 -8.50 -8.06
CA MET A 432 -5.94 -8.38 -8.64
C MET A 432 -5.66 -9.58 -9.55
N ILE A 433 -5.16 -9.31 -10.74
CA ILE A 433 -4.43 -10.28 -11.56
C ILE A 433 -2.96 -9.83 -11.52
N PRO A 434 -1.95 -10.70 -11.32
CA PRO A 434 -0.57 -10.25 -11.34
C PRO A 434 -0.24 -9.54 -12.67
N GLY A 435 0.15 -8.27 -12.59
CA GLY A 435 0.30 -7.36 -13.73
C GLY A 435 -0.97 -7.13 -14.56
N GLY A 436 -2.17 -7.31 -14.02
CA GLY A 436 -3.45 -7.15 -14.71
C GLY A 436 -3.69 -5.77 -15.31
N ASP A 437 -3.13 -4.76 -14.65
CA ASP A 437 -3.06 -3.36 -15.02
C ASP A 437 -1.84 -3.02 -15.89
N THR A 438 -1.11 -3.99 -16.40
CA THR A 438 0.04 -3.79 -17.29
C THR A 438 -0.32 -4.05 -18.75
N ARG A 439 0.64 -3.85 -19.65
CA ARG A 439 0.52 -4.23 -21.06
C ARG A 439 0.63 -5.73 -21.29
N ASN A 440 1.24 -6.46 -20.36
CA ASN A 440 1.46 -7.91 -20.45
C ASN A 440 1.10 -8.61 -19.12
N PRO A 441 -0.20 -8.76 -18.80
CA PRO A 441 -0.63 -9.45 -17.59
C PRO A 441 -0.20 -10.92 -17.49
N ASP A 442 0.16 -11.34 -16.28
CA ASP A 442 0.37 -12.74 -15.91
C ASP A 442 -0.98 -13.37 -15.55
N GLY A 443 -1.85 -13.54 -16.55
CA GLY A 443 -3.23 -14.02 -16.38
C GLY A 443 -3.37 -15.51 -16.01
N LYS A 444 -2.62 -15.99 -15.01
CA LYS A 444 -2.72 -17.35 -14.46
C LYS A 444 -3.66 -17.40 -13.25
N TYR A 445 -3.56 -16.40 -12.40
CA TYR A 445 -4.32 -16.30 -11.16
C TYR A 445 -5.10 -14.97 -11.10
N LEU A 446 -6.20 -15.00 -10.36
CA LEU A 446 -6.98 -13.83 -9.95
C LEU A 446 -7.20 -13.92 -8.44
N VAL A 447 -6.99 -12.82 -7.73
CA VAL A 447 -7.27 -12.70 -6.30
C VAL A 447 -8.45 -11.74 -6.10
N ALA A 448 -9.55 -12.23 -5.53
CA ALA A 448 -10.70 -11.41 -5.15
C ALA A 448 -10.59 -10.98 -3.69
N LEU A 449 -10.72 -9.68 -3.39
CA LEU A 449 -10.59 -9.12 -2.04
C LEU A 449 -11.99 -8.89 -1.42
N ASN A 450 -12.40 -9.81 -0.55
CA ASN A 450 -13.73 -9.84 0.05
C ASN A 450 -13.80 -9.04 1.35
N LYS A 451 -14.89 -8.28 1.51
CA LYS A 451 -15.08 -7.36 2.65
C LYS A 451 -15.82 -7.99 3.81
N ILE A 452 -16.61 -9.04 3.55
CA ILE A 452 -17.50 -9.65 4.55
C ILE A 452 -17.25 -11.16 4.57
N THR A 453 -16.67 -11.64 5.67
CA THR A 453 -16.16 -13.03 5.76
C THR A 453 -17.10 -14.01 6.46
N LYS A 454 -18.02 -13.55 7.33
CA LYS A 454 -19.06 -14.38 7.99
C LYS A 454 -18.57 -15.75 8.48
N ASP A 455 -18.94 -16.81 7.77
CA ASP A 455 -18.81 -18.23 8.10
C ASP A 455 -17.64 -18.92 7.39
N ARG A 456 -16.77 -18.17 6.72
CA ARG A 456 -15.63 -18.72 5.96
C ARG A 456 -14.49 -19.21 6.83
N PHE A 457 -14.33 -18.67 8.04
CA PHE A 457 -13.31 -19.07 9.01
C PHE A 457 -13.91 -19.37 10.38
N LEU A 458 -13.09 -19.94 11.27
CA LEU A 458 -13.44 -20.06 12.67
C LEU A 458 -13.73 -18.67 13.26
N PRO A 459 -14.83 -18.49 14.02
CA PRO A 459 -15.20 -17.19 14.54
C PRO A 459 -14.20 -16.70 15.59
N THR A 460 -13.78 -15.44 15.46
CA THR A 460 -12.81 -14.77 16.35
C THR A 460 -13.45 -13.72 17.26
N GLY A 461 -14.78 -13.68 17.33
CA GLY A 461 -15.54 -12.67 18.09
C GLY A 461 -16.33 -11.75 17.15
N PRO A 462 -16.72 -10.54 17.62
CA PRO A 462 -17.47 -9.57 16.82
C PRO A 462 -16.69 -9.03 15.61
N GLU A 463 -15.36 -9.02 15.70
CA GLU A 463 -14.47 -8.67 14.61
C GLU A 463 -13.97 -9.94 13.91
N LEU A 464 -14.09 -9.95 12.58
CA LEU A 464 -13.61 -11.04 11.73
C LEU A 464 -12.54 -10.49 10.79
N THR A 465 -11.55 -11.32 10.47
CA THR A 465 -10.60 -11.04 9.39
C THR A 465 -11.32 -10.97 8.04
N GLN A 466 -10.87 -10.09 7.15
CA GLN A 466 -11.23 -10.11 5.73
C GLN A 466 -10.57 -11.31 5.03
N SER A 467 -10.99 -11.60 3.80
CA SER A 467 -10.48 -12.73 3.05
C SER A 467 -10.07 -12.36 1.64
N ALA A 468 -9.03 -13.03 1.16
CA ALA A 468 -8.65 -13.05 -0.24
C ALA A 468 -8.94 -14.44 -0.82
N GLN A 469 -9.55 -14.48 -1.99
CA GLN A 469 -9.89 -15.71 -2.69
C GLN A 469 -9.10 -15.83 -3.99
N LEU A 470 -8.29 -16.89 -4.10
CA LEU A 470 -7.45 -17.18 -5.25
C LEU A 470 -8.21 -18.06 -6.24
N TYR A 471 -8.36 -17.58 -7.47
CA TYR A 471 -8.92 -18.32 -8.60
C TYR A 471 -7.84 -18.62 -9.63
N ASP A 472 -7.86 -19.83 -10.18
CA ASP A 472 -7.22 -20.12 -11.46
C ASP A 472 -8.06 -19.60 -12.61
N ILE A 473 -7.41 -18.84 -13.48
CA ILE A 473 -8.01 -18.23 -14.68
C ILE A 473 -7.26 -18.63 -15.96
N SER A 474 -6.34 -19.60 -15.89
CA SER A 474 -5.56 -20.08 -17.05
C SER A 474 -6.41 -20.81 -18.10
N GLY A 475 -7.56 -21.35 -17.69
CA GLY A 475 -8.52 -22.03 -18.57
C GLY A 475 -9.72 -21.17 -18.98
N ASP A 476 -10.71 -21.82 -19.59
CA ASP A 476 -11.94 -21.16 -20.04
C ASP A 476 -12.81 -20.69 -18.86
N LYS A 477 -12.84 -21.47 -17.78
CA LYS A 477 -13.64 -21.27 -16.58
C LYS A 477 -12.79 -20.92 -15.37
N MET A 478 -13.24 -19.97 -14.57
CA MET A 478 -12.62 -19.60 -13.30
C MET A 478 -12.81 -20.73 -12.28
N LYS A 479 -11.75 -21.07 -11.55
CA LYS A 479 -11.80 -22.12 -10.50
C LYS A 479 -11.23 -21.60 -9.20
N LEU A 480 -12.04 -21.52 -8.16
CA LEU A 480 -11.58 -21.17 -6.81
C LEU A 480 -10.60 -22.25 -6.32
N LEU A 481 -9.43 -21.83 -5.85
CA LEU A 481 -8.38 -22.72 -5.36
C LEU A 481 -8.14 -22.59 -3.85
N LEU A 482 -8.15 -21.36 -3.35
CA LEU A 482 -7.78 -21.05 -1.97
C LEU A 482 -8.57 -19.86 -1.46
N ASP A 483 -8.87 -19.90 -0.17
CA ASP A 483 -9.46 -18.81 0.62
C ASP A 483 -8.51 -18.58 1.80
N PHE A 484 -7.94 -17.38 1.93
CA PHE A 484 -6.95 -17.07 2.97
C PHE A 484 -7.24 -15.73 3.66
N PRO A 485 -7.02 -15.63 4.99
CA PRO A 485 -7.30 -14.42 5.75
C PRO A 485 -6.31 -13.30 5.43
N THR A 486 -6.74 -12.06 5.60
CA THR A 486 -5.93 -10.86 5.35
C THR A 486 -5.93 -9.89 6.55
N ILE A 487 -5.02 -8.90 6.51
CA ILE A 487 -4.80 -7.94 7.60
C ILE A 487 -5.45 -6.59 7.26
N GLY A 488 -6.20 -6.04 8.22
CA GLY A 488 -6.58 -4.62 8.25
C GLY A 488 -7.54 -4.13 7.17
N GLU A 489 -8.39 -5.02 6.63
CA GLU A 489 -9.25 -4.76 5.46
C GLU A 489 -8.49 -4.22 4.22
N PRO A 490 -7.81 -5.09 3.46
CA PRO A 490 -7.14 -4.67 2.24
C PRO A 490 -8.09 -4.04 1.23
N HIS A 491 -7.75 -2.87 0.71
CA HIS A 491 -8.53 -2.22 -0.34
C HIS A 491 -8.17 -2.76 -1.73
N TYR A 492 -6.88 -2.83 -2.04
CA TYR A 492 -6.35 -3.30 -3.33
C TYR A 492 -5.06 -4.14 -3.16
N ALA A 493 -4.60 -4.74 -4.25
CA ALA A 493 -3.39 -5.54 -4.29
C ALA A 493 -2.71 -5.46 -5.65
N GLN A 494 -1.40 -5.70 -5.67
CA GLN A 494 -0.57 -5.82 -6.87
C GLN A 494 0.26 -7.09 -6.83
N GLY A 495 0.40 -7.78 -7.95
CA GLY A 495 1.11 -9.05 -8.05
C GLY A 495 2.26 -8.98 -9.06
N ILE A 496 3.39 -9.64 -8.74
CA ILE A 496 4.56 -9.72 -9.63
C ILE A 496 5.28 -11.06 -9.47
N LEU A 497 5.82 -11.56 -10.58
CA LEU A 497 6.69 -12.73 -10.57
C LEU A 497 7.87 -12.56 -9.60
N ALA A 498 8.07 -13.55 -8.73
CA ALA A 498 9.14 -13.53 -7.73
C ALA A 498 10.53 -13.41 -8.39
N SER A 499 10.70 -13.95 -9.59
CA SER A 499 11.94 -13.88 -10.38
C SER A 499 12.38 -12.45 -10.75
N LYS A 500 11.48 -11.45 -10.71
CA LYS A 500 11.80 -10.04 -10.95
C LYS A 500 12.41 -9.33 -9.73
N ILE A 501 12.26 -9.91 -8.54
CA ILE A 501 12.68 -9.32 -7.25
C ILE A 501 13.78 -10.14 -6.58
N VAL A 502 13.61 -11.46 -6.43
CA VAL A 502 14.52 -12.35 -5.67
C VAL A 502 16.00 -12.16 -6.01
N PRO A 503 16.42 -12.03 -7.29
CA PRO A 503 17.84 -11.82 -7.62
C PRO A 503 18.46 -10.52 -7.09
N LYS A 504 17.62 -9.55 -6.70
CA LYS A 504 18.00 -8.21 -6.24
C LYS A 504 17.88 -8.06 -4.72
N SER A 505 17.31 -9.05 -4.01
CA SER A 505 17.05 -8.94 -2.58
C SER A 505 18.34 -8.79 -1.78
N LYS A 506 18.39 -7.73 -0.97
CA LYS A 506 19.48 -7.45 -0.05
C LYS A 506 19.40 -8.40 1.14
N LYS A 507 20.54 -8.99 1.51
CA LYS A 507 20.64 -9.98 2.58
C LYS A 507 21.07 -9.36 3.92
N PHE A 508 22.00 -8.42 3.87
CA PHE A 508 22.50 -7.68 5.01
C PHE A 508 23.16 -6.37 4.54
N TYR A 509 23.51 -5.52 5.49
CA TYR A 509 24.23 -4.27 5.26
C TYR A 509 25.74 -4.51 5.47
N PRO A 510 26.61 -4.24 4.48
CA PRO A 510 28.05 -4.31 4.69
C PRO A 510 28.48 -3.29 5.75
N LEU A 511 29.19 -3.74 6.79
CA LEU A 511 29.62 -2.85 7.89
C LEU A 511 30.45 -1.67 7.39
N GLU A 512 31.35 -1.89 6.43
CA GLU A 512 32.18 -0.84 5.85
C GLU A 512 31.38 0.26 5.12
N GLY A 513 30.16 -0.05 4.70
CA GLY A 513 29.24 0.89 4.07
C GLY A 513 28.36 1.65 5.06
N ASN A 514 28.36 1.27 6.35
CA ASN A 514 27.59 1.96 7.38
C ASN A 514 28.23 3.33 7.66
N THR A 515 27.45 4.38 7.43
CA THR A 515 27.86 5.77 7.64
C THR A 515 27.16 6.44 8.82
N HIS A 516 26.35 5.69 9.59
CA HIS A 516 25.61 6.22 10.73
C HIS A 516 26.57 6.95 11.69
N PRO A 517 26.24 8.17 12.16
CA PRO A 517 27.13 8.99 13.01
C PRO A 517 27.47 8.36 14.36
N TYR A 518 26.72 7.34 14.80
CA TYR A 518 26.84 6.70 16.10
C TYR A 518 27.20 5.22 16.01
N ARG A 519 27.56 4.73 14.82
CA ARG A 519 27.96 3.33 14.62
C ARG A 519 29.18 2.97 15.46
N SER A 520 29.22 1.71 15.86
CA SER A 520 30.42 1.06 16.39
C SER A 520 30.89 0.05 15.36
N MET A 521 32.14 0.17 14.87
CA MET A 521 32.71 -0.78 13.88
C MET A 521 33.35 -2.00 14.57
N GLY A 522 33.27 -2.06 15.89
CA GLY A 522 33.76 -3.13 16.74
C GLY A 522 33.74 -2.71 18.22
N GLU A 523 34.03 -3.65 19.11
CA GLU A 523 33.96 -3.44 20.57
C GLU A 523 34.84 -2.28 21.07
N LYS A 524 35.98 -2.04 20.41
CA LYS A 524 36.88 -0.92 20.74
C LYS A 524 36.26 0.47 20.58
N ASP A 525 35.19 0.59 19.79
CA ASP A 525 34.50 1.85 19.56
C ASP A 525 33.38 2.08 20.60
N THR A 526 33.04 1.04 21.38
CA THR A 526 31.98 1.08 22.38
C THR A 526 32.40 1.89 23.60
N ARG A 527 31.48 2.73 24.10
CA ARG A 527 31.74 3.69 25.18
C ARG A 527 30.44 4.28 25.71
N VAL A 528 30.52 4.92 26.88
CA VAL A 528 29.41 5.69 27.44
C VAL A 528 29.86 7.12 27.71
N GLU A 529 29.16 8.09 27.16
CA GLU A 529 29.46 9.52 27.26
C GLU A 529 28.29 10.27 27.89
N ARG A 530 28.58 11.31 28.67
CA ARG A 530 27.55 12.16 29.30
C ARG A 530 27.76 13.62 28.91
N ASP A 531 26.71 14.25 28.43
CA ASP A 531 26.58 15.69 28.25
C ASP A 531 25.38 16.21 29.07
N GLY A 532 25.67 16.72 30.27
CA GLY A 532 24.65 17.12 31.23
C GLY A 532 23.70 15.97 31.60
N LYS A 533 22.43 16.08 31.17
CA LYS A 533 21.38 15.07 31.36
C LYS A 533 21.26 14.08 30.20
N VAL A 534 21.99 14.29 29.11
CA VAL A 534 22.01 13.37 27.97
C VAL A 534 23.15 12.39 28.18
N VAL A 535 22.87 11.10 28.02
CA VAL A 535 23.87 10.03 28.08
C VAL A 535 23.80 9.26 26.77
N HIS A 536 24.93 9.15 26.08
CA HIS A 536 25.08 8.38 24.86
C HIS A 536 25.80 7.07 25.20
N VAL A 537 25.13 5.94 24.93
CA VAL A 537 25.69 4.60 25.03
C VAL A 537 25.95 4.11 23.61
N TYR A 538 27.22 4.06 23.22
CA TYR A 538 27.65 3.45 21.96
C TYR A 538 27.88 1.96 22.22
N MET A 539 26.98 1.13 21.71
CA MET A 539 26.94 -0.29 21.97
C MET A 539 27.10 -1.08 20.67
N SER A 540 27.80 -2.21 20.75
CA SER A 540 27.79 -3.22 19.69
C SER A 540 27.11 -4.50 20.17
N MET A 541 26.57 -5.25 19.23
CA MET A 541 26.00 -6.58 19.44
C MET A 541 26.58 -7.53 18.39
N ILE A 542 27.00 -8.70 18.84
CA ILE A 542 27.41 -9.84 18.00
C ILE A 542 27.10 -11.10 18.81
N ARG A 543 26.76 -12.22 18.17
CA ARG A 543 26.43 -13.44 18.91
C ARG A 543 27.58 -13.81 19.86
N SER A 544 27.40 -13.86 21.17
CA SER A 544 26.13 -13.82 21.95
C SER A 544 26.16 -12.79 23.09
N HIS A 545 26.72 -11.61 22.86
CA HIS A 545 26.89 -10.59 23.90
C HIS A 545 26.74 -9.15 23.39
N PHE A 546 26.45 -8.25 24.33
CA PHE A 546 26.54 -6.81 24.13
C PHE A 546 27.91 -6.31 24.60
N SER A 547 28.42 -5.26 23.95
CA SER A 547 29.55 -4.47 24.46
C SER A 547 29.16 -3.00 24.50
N PRO A 548 29.13 -2.35 25.68
CA PRO A 548 29.27 -2.93 27.03
C PRO A 548 28.01 -3.68 27.51
N ASP A 549 28.17 -4.57 28.49
CA ASP A 549 27.07 -5.33 29.12
C ASP A 549 26.74 -4.83 30.55
N ASN A 550 27.61 -4.03 31.16
CA ASN A 550 27.38 -3.43 32.48
C ASN A 550 27.65 -1.93 32.43
N ILE A 551 26.68 -1.11 32.86
CA ILE A 551 26.75 0.35 32.83
C ILE A 551 26.32 0.92 34.18
N GLU A 552 27.18 1.73 34.80
CA GLU A 552 26.93 2.44 36.05
C GLU A 552 26.99 3.95 35.88
N GLY A 553 26.41 4.69 36.83
CA GLY A 553 26.45 6.15 36.85
C GLY A 553 25.36 6.83 36.03
N ILE A 554 24.33 6.09 35.60
CA ILE A 554 23.08 6.67 35.10
C ILE A 554 22.31 7.29 36.26
N GLN A 555 21.59 8.37 36.04
CA GLN A 555 20.78 9.06 37.03
C GLN A 555 19.30 9.13 36.62
N VAL A 556 18.41 9.19 37.61
CA VAL A 556 16.98 9.41 37.36
C VAL A 556 16.77 10.68 36.54
N GLY A 557 15.99 10.57 35.46
CA GLY A 557 15.68 11.70 34.58
C GLY A 557 16.75 12.01 33.53
N ASP A 558 17.81 11.20 33.41
CA ASP A 558 18.67 11.23 32.24
C ASP A 558 17.88 10.86 30.97
N GLN A 559 18.34 11.37 29.82
CA GLN A 559 17.96 10.93 28.49
C GLN A 559 19.06 10.03 27.98
N VAL A 560 18.84 8.71 28.07
CA VAL A 560 19.84 7.70 27.72
C VAL A 560 19.54 7.22 26.30
N TYR A 561 20.42 7.53 25.37
CA TYR A 561 20.38 7.06 23.99
C TYR A 561 21.28 5.84 23.86
N PHE A 562 20.71 4.70 23.52
CA PHE A 562 21.44 3.48 23.17
C PHE A 562 21.59 3.43 21.66
N HIS A 563 22.78 3.77 21.16
CA HIS A 563 23.15 3.61 19.76
C HIS A 563 23.75 2.23 19.57
N VAL A 564 22.99 1.30 18.99
CA VAL A 564 23.35 -0.11 18.95
C VAL A 564 23.66 -0.55 17.53
N THR A 565 24.86 -1.09 17.31
CA THR A 565 25.30 -1.59 16.01
C THR A 565 25.38 -3.10 15.97
N ASN A 566 24.71 -3.73 15.01
CA ASN A 566 24.80 -5.16 14.75
C ASN A 566 26.03 -5.48 13.90
N LEU A 567 27.01 -6.18 14.50
CA LEU A 567 28.26 -6.52 13.85
C LEU A 567 28.20 -7.83 13.03
N GLU A 568 27.06 -8.53 13.01
CA GLU A 568 26.89 -9.72 12.17
C GLU A 568 27.06 -9.37 10.68
N GLN A 569 27.67 -10.28 9.93
CA GLN A 569 27.83 -10.22 8.47
C GLN A 569 27.36 -11.54 7.84
N ASP A 570 26.28 -12.08 8.40
CA ASP A 570 25.60 -13.29 7.95
C ASP A 570 24.14 -12.94 7.64
N TRP A 571 23.52 -13.72 6.77
CA TRP A 571 22.12 -13.50 6.39
C TRP A 571 21.19 -14.09 7.44
N ASP A 572 20.10 -13.38 7.75
CA ASP A 572 19.06 -13.84 8.68
C ASP A 572 19.55 -13.95 10.14
N THR A 573 20.39 -13.01 10.56
CA THR A 573 20.90 -12.91 11.94
C THR A 573 20.63 -11.53 12.56
N PRO A 574 19.37 -11.10 12.65
CA PRO A 574 19.03 -9.89 13.37
C PRO A 574 19.30 -10.06 14.86
N HIS A 575 19.26 -8.94 15.58
CA HIS A 575 19.34 -8.92 17.03
C HIS A 575 18.32 -7.93 17.56
N GLY A 576 17.83 -8.21 18.74
CA GLY A 576 16.92 -7.33 19.46
C GLY A 576 17.63 -6.49 20.52
N PHE A 577 16.99 -5.41 20.99
CA PHE A 577 17.45 -4.68 22.17
C PHE A 577 16.28 -4.04 22.93
N ALA A 578 16.10 -4.43 24.20
CA ALA A 578 15.09 -3.84 25.07
C ALA A 578 15.64 -3.56 26.47
N VAL A 579 15.18 -2.46 27.08
CA VAL A 579 15.51 -2.07 28.46
C VAL A 579 14.26 -2.23 29.33
N MET A 580 14.41 -2.82 30.52
CA MET A 580 13.29 -3.03 31.45
C MET A 580 12.54 -1.72 31.75
N GLY A 581 11.24 -1.69 31.45
CA GLY A 581 10.37 -0.56 31.73
C GLY A 581 10.63 0.66 30.84
N ALA A 582 11.31 0.51 29.70
CA ALA A 582 11.36 1.56 28.70
C ALA A 582 9.96 1.86 28.16
N ASN A 583 9.61 3.15 28.10
CA ASN A 583 8.40 3.62 27.44
C ASN A 583 8.70 3.95 25.97
N ASN A 584 9.36 2.99 25.31
CA ASN A 584 9.69 2.94 23.89
C ASN A 584 9.62 1.45 23.49
N ALA A 585 9.42 1.14 22.21
CA ALA A 585 9.48 -0.25 21.74
C ALA A 585 10.91 -0.81 21.83
N GLU A 586 11.05 -2.13 21.64
CA GLU A 586 12.36 -2.74 21.40
C GLU A 586 13.01 -2.18 20.13
N LEU A 587 14.31 -2.39 19.94
CA LEU A 587 14.95 -2.30 18.62
C LEU A 587 15.02 -3.68 17.99
N LEU A 588 14.82 -3.75 16.68
CA LEU A 588 15.17 -4.90 15.85
C LEU A 588 16.23 -4.45 14.84
N VAL A 589 17.48 -4.90 15.03
CA VAL A 589 18.65 -4.39 14.33
C VAL A 589 19.17 -5.43 13.33
N MET A 590 19.04 -5.14 12.04
CA MET A 590 19.49 -6.05 10.98
C MET A 590 21.04 -6.13 10.93
N PRO A 591 21.62 -7.22 10.38
CA PRO A 591 23.08 -7.36 10.27
C PRO A 591 23.73 -6.16 9.53
N GLY A 592 24.68 -5.50 10.20
CA GLY A 592 25.36 -4.28 9.72
C GLY A 592 24.65 -2.96 10.00
N GLN A 593 23.42 -2.98 10.53
CA GLN A 593 22.63 -1.80 10.84
C GLN A 593 23.03 -1.16 12.17
N THR A 594 22.77 0.13 12.31
CA THR A 594 22.86 0.88 13.57
C THR A 594 21.51 1.52 13.86
N GLU A 595 21.00 1.34 15.07
CA GLU A 595 19.70 1.84 15.51
C GLU A 595 19.77 2.46 16.90
N THR A 596 18.88 3.39 17.22
CA THR A 596 18.90 4.13 18.48
C THR A 596 17.61 4.01 19.27
N LEU A 597 17.74 3.57 20.53
CA LEU A 597 16.66 3.59 21.52
C LEU A 597 16.87 4.73 22.52
N LEU A 598 15.89 5.62 22.66
CA LEU A 598 15.82 6.56 23.78
C LEU A 598 15.10 5.94 24.98
N TRP A 599 15.78 5.96 26.13
CA TRP A 599 15.24 5.56 27.43
C TRP A 599 15.39 6.69 28.46
N GLN A 600 14.36 6.87 29.30
CA GLN A 600 14.39 7.86 30.39
C GLN A 600 14.01 7.19 31.72
N PRO A 601 14.98 6.81 32.57
CA PRO A 601 14.70 6.15 33.84
C PRO A 601 13.94 7.08 34.79
N LYS A 602 12.86 6.57 35.38
CA LYS A 602 11.98 7.34 36.29
C LYS A 602 12.21 7.06 37.77
N ALA A 603 13.01 6.04 38.12
CA ALA A 603 13.30 5.68 39.49
C ALA A 603 14.74 5.15 39.66
N VAL A 604 15.23 5.17 40.90
CA VAL A 604 16.52 4.58 41.29
C VAL A 604 16.38 3.06 41.27
N GLY A 605 17.41 2.36 40.79
CA GLY A 605 17.40 0.90 40.77
C GLY A 605 18.45 0.30 39.84
N VAL A 606 18.40 -1.02 39.71
CA VAL A 606 19.16 -1.77 38.72
C VAL A 606 18.17 -2.24 37.66
N TYR A 607 18.45 -1.93 36.40
CA TYR A 607 17.57 -2.18 35.27
C TYR A 607 18.27 -3.11 34.28
N PRO A 608 17.78 -4.34 34.06
CA PRO A 608 18.33 -5.20 33.02
C PRO A 608 17.93 -4.69 31.63
N PHE A 609 18.77 -5.03 30.66
CA PHE A 609 18.47 -4.99 29.24
C PHE A 609 18.87 -6.33 28.61
N TYR A 610 18.25 -6.68 27.49
CA TYR A 610 18.46 -7.98 26.87
C TYR A 610 18.20 -7.95 25.37
N CYS A 611 18.72 -8.96 24.66
CA CYS A 611 18.37 -9.21 23.27
C CYS A 611 17.00 -9.85 23.21
N THR A 612 16.05 -9.23 22.53
CA THR A 612 14.67 -9.72 22.35
C THR A 612 14.56 -10.79 21.27
N ASP A 613 15.44 -10.75 20.26
CA ASP A 613 15.45 -11.70 19.15
C ASP A 613 16.25 -12.98 19.49
N PHE A 614 15.76 -14.14 19.07
CA PHE A 614 16.42 -15.44 19.30
C PHE A 614 17.61 -15.61 18.33
N CYS A 615 18.68 -14.85 18.58
CA CYS A 615 19.82 -14.74 17.69
C CYS A 615 20.80 -15.93 17.80
N SER A 616 20.83 -16.66 18.91
CA SER A 616 21.75 -17.79 19.13
C SER A 616 21.25 -18.76 20.20
N ALA A 617 21.93 -19.90 20.35
CA ALA A 617 21.67 -20.82 21.47
C ALA A 617 21.90 -20.19 22.86
N LEU A 618 22.70 -19.11 22.93
CA LEU A 618 22.98 -18.35 24.14
C LEU A 618 22.26 -16.98 24.15
N HIS A 619 21.13 -16.88 23.44
CA HIS A 619 20.32 -15.66 23.39
C HIS A 619 19.88 -15.20 24.80
N GLN A 620 19.58 -16.13 25.71
CA GLN A 620 19.15 -15.78 27.07
C GLN A 620 20.28 -15.16 27.90
N GLU A 621 21.52 -15.55 27.63
CA GLU A 621 22.74 -15.00 28.25
C GLU A 621 23.15 -13.65 27.65
N MET A 622 22.59 -13.28 26.48
CA MET A 622 22.80 -11.99 25.85
C MET A 622 21.98 -10.90 26.54
N GLN A 623 22.46 -10.46 27.70
CA GLN A 623 21.84 -9.48 28.56
C GLN A 623 22.87 -8.63 29.29
N GLY A 624 22.41 -7.55 29.92
CA GLY A 624 23.25 -6.66 30.69
C GLY A 624 22.46 -5.85 31.73
N TYR A 625 23.16 -5.02 32.48
CA TYR A 625 22.58 -4.25 33.58
C TYR A 625 22.98 -2.77 33.57
N LEU A 626 22.01 -1.93 33.91
CA LEU A 626 22.14 -0.50 34.14
C LEU A 626 21.93 -0.18 35.63
N ARG A 627 22.85 0.54 36.26
CA ARG A 627 22.65 1.10 37.61
C ARG A 627 22.21 2.55 37.52
N VAL A 628 20.95 2.81 37.87
CA VAL A 628 20.36 4.15 37.96
C VAL A 628 20.40 4.66 39.40
N SER A 629 21.07 5.78 39.61
CA SER A 629 21.23 6.45 40.89
C SER A 629 20.33 7.68 41.02
N ALA A 630 20.19 8.21 42.23
CA ALA A 630 19.45 9.45 42.45
C ALA A 630 20.11 10.63 41.71
N VAL A 631 19.33 11.66 41.39
CA VAL A 631 19.86 12.92 40.81
C VAL A 631 20.94 13.49 41.72
N GLY A 632 22.12 13.75 41.17
CA GLY A 632 23.27 14.30 41.91
C GLY A 632 24.09 13.29 42.71
N ALA A 633 23.84 11.99 42.59
CA ALA A 633 24.67 10.97 43.23
C ALA A 633 26.10 10.95 42.63
N GLU A 634 27.11 10.78 43.49
CA GLU A 634 28.53 10.71 43.11
C GLU A 634 28.96 9.30 42.60
N VAL A 635 28.08 8.60 41.89
CA VAL A 635 28.43 7.33 41.25
C VAL A 635 29.10 7.64 39.91
N PRO A 636 30.36 7.23 39.68
CA PRO A 636 31.05 7.52 38.43
C PRO A 636 30.37 6.84 37.26
N LEU A 637 30.38 7.51 36.10
CA LEU A 637 30.00 6.88 34.83
C LEU A 637 31.06 5.82 34.50
N LYS A 638 30.67 4.55 34.55
CA LYS A 638 31.54 3.40 34.27
C LYS A 638 30.80 2.44 33.37
N TRP A 639 31.51 1.84 32.42
CA TRP A 639 31.01 0.75 31.60
C TRP A 639 32.09 -0.32 31.50
N SER A 640 31.69 -1.57 31.32
CA SER A 640 32.62 -2.70 31.24
C SER A 640 32.03 -3.85 30.45
N MET A 641 32.90 -4.77 30.07
CA MET A 641 32.57 -6.11 29.57
C MET A 641 33.60 -7.08 30.16
N GLY A 642 33.16 -8.10 30.89
CA GLY A 642 34.05 -9.14 31.47
C GLY A 642 34.98 -8.71 32.63
N GLU A 643 35.03 -7.43 33.03
CA GLU A 643 35.99 -6.92 34.04
C GLU A 643 35.66 -7.31 35.50
N ASN A 644 34.52 -7.96 35.75
CA ASN A 644 34.06 -8.37 37.08
C ASN A 644 34.13 -9.88 37.32
N ILE A 645 34.88 -10.64 36.52
CA ILE A 645 35.18 -12.04 36.85
C ILE A 645 36.16 -12.03 38.03
N VAL A 646 35.61 -12.01 39.23
CA VAL A 646 36.34 -12.42 40.43
C VAL A 646 36.67 -13.91 40.23
N GLU A 647 37.95 -14.24 40.06
CA GLU A 647 38.43 -15.64 40.09
C GLU A 647 38.04 -16.35 41.40
#